data_AF-A0A497E9C4-F1
#
_entry.id   AF-A0A497E9C4-F1
#
_cell.length_a   1.000
_cell.length_b   1.000
_cell.length_c   1.000
_cell.angle_alpha   90.00
_cell.angle_beta   90.00
_cell.angle_gamma   90.00
#
_symmetry.space_group_name_H-M   'P 1'
#
loop_
_entity.id
_entity.type
_entity.pdbx_description
1 polymer ?
#
loop_
_entity_poly.entity_id
_entity_poly.type
_entity_poly.pdbx_seq_one_letter_code
_entity_poly.pdbx_strand_id
1 'polypeptide(L)'
;ILRPSFTLGGWGGGTAKTEEQFVKALERGLEASPTHEVLVERSVLGWKEFELEVMRDAAGAFVVVCSIENFDPMGVHTGDSITVAPAQTLTDREYQVLRDAARAVLDAVGVATGGANVQFAVNPHDGSYAVIEMNPRVSRSSALASKATGFPIARFAAKVALGRRLDDIVNDITGSTPAAFEPALDYVVVKVPRFAFEKFPGAASELGTAMKAVGEVAAMGRTFEEALLKAVRSLEVDRDSLEAWPSLSAQSDKGLKDLLSVASPERLWEVAEGLRRGWGIERIHEITAIDPWFLRRIEGLVGAEGLIAESGSDDLQVFRMAKRLGFSDAHLGRLWGLDEEAVRQQRLHAGICRVRRRVDTCAAEFEARTPYLYGSFGDLDEQPTSRRAVMILGGGPVRIGQGIEFDACCVEAVAGLNAEGLEAVMVNCNPETVSTDYDAVDRLHFDPLHQEDVLDLCLAEKPVGVLVQLGGQTPLKLAGTLEAHGVPVWGTDRDSIDRAEDRGRFQKLLEGLGLDQPPGAMVTSAEEALNATAKLGYPVLVRPSYVLGGRAMEIVYDDEQLLEYLKKAAALDPDRPVLLDHFLERALEVDVDAVADGERVVICGILEHIEEAGVHSGDSGAVTPPVSLPPEMQAELRRQVRQMALALDVRGLMNVQFAIQDNKVFVIEVNPRASRTVPFLARASGDPWAELAARVCAGASLADLGVTDGVAVETAVKLPVFPFERFPGVDPLLGPEMRSTGEVMGRGRTFGEAFAKAAQAAGWRMPTEGTILLSLADRDKSRLPALASRFEELGFSLAATGGTAQALREAGFEGVVEVAKVGQGHPDIPEMLASGDVELVINTAAGRRAAQDAGSIRRAALDAR
;
A
#
# COMPACT_ATOMS: atom_id res chain seq x y z
N ILE A 1 -9.39 -22.12 -18.25
CA ILE A 1 -8.75 -20.87 -17.77
C ILE A 1 -8.25 -20.14 -19.01
N LEU A 2 -8.38 -18.80 -19.04
CA LEU A 2 -7.92 -17.95 -20.14
C LEU A 2 -6.81 -17.05 -19.61
N ARG A 3 -5.64 -17.08 -20.25
CA ARG A 3 -4.45 -16.30 -19.86
C ARG A 3 -3.91 -15.53 -21.06
N PRO A 4 -3.98 -14.20 -21.06
CA PRO A 4 -3.44 -13.38 -22.15
C PRO A 4 -1.91 -13.46 -22.21
N SER A 5 -1.36 -13.49 -23.41
CA SER A 5 0.09 -13.45 -23.62
C SER A 5 0.63 -12.06 -23.31
N PHE A 6 1.85 -11.98 -22.75
CA PHE A 6 2.56 -10.75 -22.40
C PHE A 6 1.84 -9.85 -21.38
N THR A 7 0.96 -10.42 -20.56
CA THR A 7 0.39 -9.75 -19.40
C THR A 7 0.88 -10.41 -18.11
N LEU A 8 0.76 -9.72 -16.98
CA LEU A 8 1.22 -10.18 -15.66
C LEU A 8 0.16 -9.87 -14.60
N GLY A 9 0.24 -10.57 -13.46
CA GLY A 9 -0.74 -10.37 -12.39
C GLY A 9 -2.16 -10.78 -12.80
N GLY A 10 -2.28 -11.69 -13.78
CA GLY A 10 -3.53 -12.13 -14.37
C GLY A 10 -4.31 -11.07 -15.14
N TRP A 11 -3.67 -9.97 -15.55
CA TRP A 11 -4.33 -8.90 -16.31
C TRP A 11 -4.99 -9.43 -17.59
N GLY A 12 -6.29 -9.14 -17.75
CA GLY A 12 -7.16 -9.66 -18.81
C GLY A 12 -7.54 -11.14 -18.69
N GLY A 13 -6.96 -11.88 -17.74
CA GLY A 13 -7.23 -13.30 -17.51
C GLY A 13 -8.61 -13.59 -16.93
N GLY A 14 -9.00 -14.86 -16.94
CA GLY A 14 -10.26 -15.26 -16.33
C GLY A 14 -10.58 -16.75 -16.42
N THR A 15 -11.71 -17.10 -15.81
CA THR A 15 -12.28 -18.44 -15.85
C THR A 15 -13.66 -18.39 -16.48
N ALA A 16 -14.01 -19.41 -17.26
CA ALA A 16 -15.32 -19.54 -17.87
C ALA A 16 -15.92 -20.92 -17.58
N LYS A 17 -17.15 -20.94 -17.09
CA LYS A 17 -17.98 -22.15 -16.90
C LYS A 17 -19.05 -22.29 -17.97
N THR A 18 -19.38 -21.20 -18.67
CA THR A 18 -20.36 -21.16 -19.76
C THR A 18 -19.74 -20.54 -21.02
N GLU A 19 -20.36 -20.77 -22.17
CA GLU A 19 -19.94 -20.18 -23.45
C GLU A 19 -19.98 -18.65 -23.43
N GLU A 20 -21.01 -18.06 -22.81
CA GLU A 20 -21.13 -16.60 -22.67
C GLU A 20 -19.97 -16.01 -21.84
N GLN A 21 -19.61 -16.66 -20.73
CA GLN A 21 -18.45 -16.27 -19.93
C GLN A 21 -17.15 -16.42 -20.71
N PHE A 22 -17.05 -17.45 -21.56
CA PHE A 22 -15.88 -17.70 -22.38
C PHE A 22 -15.64 -16.59 -23.39
N VAL A 23 -16.69 -16.19 -24.14
CA VAL A 23 -16.60 -15.11 -25.14
C VAL A 23 -16.17 -13.80 -24.48
N LYS A 24 -16.83 -13.41 -23.38
CA LYS A 24 -16.50 -12.17 -22.63
C LYS A 24 -15.06 -12.18 -22.10
N ALA A 25 -14.61 -13.31 -21.56
CA ALA A 25 -13.24 -13.45 -21.06
C ALA A 25 -12.20 -13.42 -22.19
N LEU A 26 -12.54 -14.00 -23.36
CA LEU A 26 -11.67 -14.02 -24.52
C LEU A 26 -11.49 -12.63 -25.13
N GLU A 27 -12.58 -11.87 -25.31
CA GLU A 27 -12.55 -10.49 -25.82
C GLU A 27 -11.66 -9.60 -24.94
N ARG A 28 -11.92 -9.60 -23.63
CA ARG A 28 -11.11 -8.87 -22.65
C ARG A 28 -9.64 -9.31 -22.67
N GLY A 29 -9.39 -10.61 -22.78
CA GLY A 29 -8.04 -11.15 -22.82
C GLY A 29 -7.26 -10.72 -24.06
N LEU A 30 -7.91 -10.75 -25.23
CA LEU A 30 -7.32 -10.34 -26.50
C LEU A 30 -7.01 -8.83 -26.53
N GLU A 31 -7.87 -8.03 -25.92
CA GLU A 31 -7.64 -6.59 -25.78
C GLU A 31 -6.53 -6.26 -24.76
N ALA A 32 -6.43 -7.03 -23.68
CA ALA A 32 -5.37 -6.89 -22.68
C ALA A 32 -3.99 -7.31 -23.21
N SER A 33 -3.93 -8.31 -24.09
CA SER A 33 -2.67 -8.82 -24.63
C SER A 33 -2.02 -7.83 -25.60
N PRO A 34 -0.76 -7.42 -25.37
CA PRO A 34 0.01 -6.62 -26.34
C PRO A 34 0.17 -7.31 -27.71
N THR A 35 0.06 -8.64 -27.76
CA THR A 35 0.20 -9.45 -28.98
C THR A 35 -1.14 -9.99 -29.48
N HIS A 36 -2.26 -9.54 -28.91
CA HIS A 36 -3.61 -9.99 -29.25
C HIS A 36 -3.75 -11.53 -29.22
N GLU A 37 -3.20 -12.15 -28.18
CA GLU A 37 -3.16 -13.61 -28.03
C GLU A 37 -3.61 -14.03 -26.63
N VAL A 38 -4.41 -15.10 -26.55
CA VAL A 38 -4.90 -15.69 -25.30
C VAL A 38 -4.71 -17.20 -25.35
N LEU A 39 -4.04 -17.74 -24.32
CA LEU A 39 -3.94 -19.17 -24.09
C LEU A 39 -5.22 -19.68 -23.39
N VAL A 40 -5.84 -20.71 -23.95
CA VAL A 40 -7.03 -21.37 -23.40
C VAL A 40 -6.65 -22.75 -22.88
N GLU A 41 -6.87 -22.98 -21.58
CA GLU A 41 -6.43 -24.20 -20.90
C GLU A 41 -7.55 -24.92 -20.16
N ARG A 42 -7.36 -26.23 -20.01
CA ARG A 42 -8.17 -27.06 -19.12
C ARG A 42 -8.08 -26.51 -17.69
N SER A 43 -9.21 -26.52 -16.99
CA SER A 43 -9.28 -26.12 -15.59
C SER A 43 -8.47 -27.06 -14.70
N VAL A 44 -7.63 -26.47 -13.86
CA VAL A 44 -6.96 -27.10 -12.70
C VAL A 44 -7.42 -26.45 -11.39
N LEU A 45 -8.59 -25.80 -11.39
CA LEU A 45 -9.14 -25.14 -10.21
C LEU A 45 -9.27 -26.12 -9.03
N GLY A 46 -8.84 -25.69 -7.84
CA GLY A 46 -8.83 -26.50 -6.63
C GLY A 46 -7.62 -27.43 -6.48
N TRP A 47 -6.71 -27.50 -7.47
CA TRP A 47 -5.42 -28.17 -7.29
C TRP A 47 -4.52 -27.35 -6.35
N LYS A 48 -3.52 -28.00 -5.74
CA LYS A 48 -2.51 -27.32 -4.93
C LYS A 48 -1.63 -26.48 -5.87
N GLU A 49 -1.23 -25.28 -5.44
CA GLU A 49 -0.41 -24.37 -6.24
C GLU A 49 0.95 -24.14 -5.58
N PHE A 50 2.02 -24.35 -6.34
CA PHE A 50 3.41 -24.25 -5.89
C PHE A 50 4.22 -23.33 -6.78
N GLU A 51 5.18 -22.64 -6.19
CA GLU A 51 6.16 -21.82 -6.91
C GLU A 51 7.58 -22.24 -6.51
N LEU A 52 8.46 -22.39 -7.50
CA LEU A 52 9.89 -22.58 -7.27
C LEU A 52 10.65 -21.37 -7.81
N GLU A 53 11.36 -20.69 -6.92
CA GLU A 53 12.35 -19.67 -7.29
C GLU A 53 13.66 -20.36 -7.59
N VAL A 54 14.15 -20.19 -8.82
CA VAL A 54 15.32 -20.92 -9.32
C VAL A 54 16.36 -19.97 -9.87
N MET A 55 17.61 -20.39 -9.83
CA MET A 55 18.74 -19.64 -10.39
C MET A 55 19.65 -20.56 -11.18
N ARG A 56 20.17 -20.04 -12.30
CA ARG A 56 21.09 -20.75 -13.18
C ARG A 56 22.23 -19.86 -13.67
N ASP A 57 23.42 -20.44 -13.81
CA ASP A 57 24.55 -19.80 -14.48
C ASP A 57 24.94 -20.44 -15.82
N ALA A 58 25.82 -19.75 -16.55
CA ALA A 58 26.31 -20.18 -17.86
C ALA A 58 27.13 -21.49 -17.82
N ALA A 59 27.64 -21.89 -16.65
CA ALA A 59 28.32 -23.17 -16.48
C ALA A 59 27.35 -24.34 -16.27
N GLY A 60 26.05 -24.05 -16.15
CA GLY A 60 25.00 -25.05 -15.97
C GLY A 60 24.71 -25.39 -14.52
N ALA A 61 25.26 -24.63 -13.55
CA ALA A 61 24.82 -24.74 -12.16
C ALA A 61 23.35 -24.32 -12.08
N PHE A 62 22.56 -25.06 -11.32
CA PHE A 62 21.13 -24.83 -11.12
C PHE A 62 20.82 -25.06 -9.64
N VAL A 63 20.13 -24.10 -9.03
CA VAL A 63 19.70 -24.17 -7.63
C VAL A 63 18.23 -23.76 -7.53
N VAL A 64 17.49 -24.44 -6.66
CA VAL A 64 16.19 -23.96 -6.16
C VAL A 64 16.46 -23.12 -4.92
N VAL A 65 16.25 -21.81 -5.03
CA VAL A 65 16.48 -20.86 -3.93
C VAL A 65 15.36 -20.97 -2.89
N CYS A 66 14.12 -21.13 -3.33
CA CYS A 66 12.98 -21.24 -2.43
C CYS A 66 11.85 -22.05 -3.08
N SER A 67 11.12 -22.78 -2.24
CA SER A 67 9.82 -23.34 -2.61
C SER A 67 8.72 -22.65 -1.83
N ILE A 68 7.63 -22.35 -2.51
CA ILE A 68 6.47 -21.67 -1.95
C ILE A 68 5.25 -22.55 -2.21
N GLU A 69 4.45 -22.77 -1.17
CA GLU A 69 3.15 -23.43 -1.26
C GLU A 69 2.04 -22.41 -1.01
N ASN A 70 1.04 -22.39 -1.87
CA ASN A 70 -0.11 -21.50 -1.70
C ASN A 70 -1.12 -22.15 -0.75
N PHE A 71 -1.60 -21.38 0.23
CA PHE A 71 -2.68 -21.78 1.11
C PHE A 71 -4.01 -21.79 0.35
N ASP A 72 -4.25 -20.75 -0.45
CA ASP A 72 -5.36 -20.71 -1.40
C ASP A 72 -5.01 -21.60 -2.60
N PRO A 73 -5.88 -22.53 -3.03
CA PRO A 73 -5.61 -23.42 -4.14
C PRO A 73 -5.76 -22.70 -5.49
N MET A 74 -5.33 -23.38 -6.57
CA MET A 74 -5.45 -22.92 -7.95
C MET A 74 -6.83 -22.31 -8.23
N GLY A 75 -6.82 -21.06 -8.69
CA GLY A 75 -8.02 -20.28 -8.96
C GLY A 75 -8.00 -18.90 -8.31
N VAL A 76 -7.22 -18.75 -7.24
CA VAL A 76 -6.81 -17.47 -6.69
C VAL A 76 -5.40 -17.19 -7.18
N HIS A 77 -5.13 -16.02 -7.72
CA HIS A 77 -3.80 -15.65 -8.19
C HIS A 77 -2.80 -15.69 -7.01
N THR A 78 -1.55 -16.14 -7.21
CA THR A 78 -0.56 -16.25 -6.12
C THR A 78 -0.32 -14.92 -5.38
N GLY A 79 -0.34 -13.81 -6.11
CA GLY A 79 -0.32 -12.44 -5.55
C GLY A 79 -1.49 -12.10 -4.61
N ASP A 80 -2.68 -12.68 -4.83
CA ASP A 80 -3.88 -12.53 -3.99
C ASP A 80 -4.05 -13.69 -2.98
N SER A 81 -3.13 -14.65 -2.99
CA SER A 81 -3.16 -15.82 -2.11
C SER A 81 -2.33 -15.60 -0.85
N ILE A 82 -2.73 -16.24 0.25
CA ILE A 82 -1.82 -16.54 1.36
C ILE A 82 -0.82 -17.58 0.85
N THR A 83 0.46 -17.38 1.13
CA THR A 83 1.51 -18.33 0.72
C THR A 83 2.49 -18.60 1.85
N VAL A 84 3.12 -19.77 1.82
CA VAL A 84 4.08 -20.21 2.83
C VAL A 84 5.38 -20.70 2.22
N ALA A 85 6.49 -20.42 2.90
CA ALA A 85 7.81 -20.97 2.57
C ALA A 85 8.42 -21.66 3.79
N PRO A 86 9.02 -22.87 3.64
CA PRO A 86 9.06 -23.68 2.42
C PRO A 86 7.72 -24.36 2.10
N ALA A 87 7.66 -25.17 1.03
CA ALA A 87 6.55 -26.09 0.80
C ALA A 87 6.38 -27.09 1.98
N GLN A 88 5.13 -27.40 2.33
CA GLN A 88 4.74 -28.18 3.52
C GLN A 88 4.20 -29.57 3.17
N THR A 89 3.43 -29.69 2.08
CA THR A 89 2.61 -30.89 1.79
C THR A 89 3.10 -31.74 0.62
N LEU A 90 4.32 -31.51 0.15
CA LEU A 90 4.98 -32.38 -0.82
C LEU A 90 5.81 -33.44 -0.10
N THR A 91 5.72 -34.69 -0.56
CA THR A 91 6.77 -35.66 -0.27
C THR A 91 8.06 -35.24 -0.96
N ASP A 92 9.21 -35.66 -0.42
CA ASP A 92 10.50 -35.38 -1.07
C ASP A 92 10.51 -35.85 -2.55
N ARG A 93 9.87 -36.99 -2.86
CA ARG A 93 9.77 -37.47 -4.25
C ARG A 93 9.01 -36.51 -5.16
N GLU A 94 7.87 -35.99 -4.71
CA GLU A 94 7.11 -35.01 -5.48
C GLU A 94 7.89 -33.71 -5.63
N TYR A 95 8.58 -33.28 -4.56
CA TYR A 95 9.45 -32.11 -4.61
C TYR A 95 10.58 -32.26 -5.63
N GLN A 96 11.29 -33.38 -5.64
CA GLN A 96 12.36 -33.64 -6.63
C GLN A 96 11.80 -33.66 -8.07
N VAL A 97 10.60 -34.19 -8.27
CA VAL A 97 9.93 -34.17 -9.58
C VAL A 97 9.66 -32.73 -10.04
N LEU A 98 9.13 -31.86 -9.17
CA LEU A 98 8.90 -30.45 -9.51
C LEU A 98 10.22 -29.69 -9.71
N ARG A 99 11.25 -29.98 -8.91
CA ARG A 99 12.60 -29.43 -9.04
C ARG A 99 13.22 -29.75 -10.41
N ASP A 100 13.17 -31.01 -10.82
CA ASP A 100 13.68 -31.44 -12.13
C ASP A 100 12.85 -30.86 -13.28
N ALA A 101 11.54 -30.76 -13.11
CA ALA A 101 10.66 -30.10 -14.06
C ALA A 101 11.01 -28.61 -14.22
N ALA A 102 11.25 -27.88 -13.12
CA ALA A 102 11.64 -26.48 -13.16
C ALA A 102 12.93 -26.27 -13.97
N ARG A 103 13.93 -27.12 -13.76
CA ARG A 103 15.17 -27.12 -14.56
C ARG A 103 14.88 -27.36 -16.04
N ALA A 104 14.06 -28.35 -16.37
CA ALA A 104 13.70 -28.65 -17.75
C ALA A 104 12.96 -27.49 -18.43
N VAL A 105 12.11 -26.76 -17.70
CA VAL A 105 11.45 -25.56 -18.23
C VAL A 105 12.46 -24.43 -18.47
N LEU A 106 13.44 -24.20 -17.57
CA LEU A 106 14.53 -23.24 -17.81
C LEU A 106 15.32 -23.58 -19.07
N ASP A 107 15.65 -24.86 -19.26
CA ASP A 107 16.35 -25.36 -20.45
C ASP A 107 15.54 -25.13 -21.72
N ALA A 108 14.23 -25.42 -21.69
CA ALA A 108 13.35 -25.26 -22.84
C ALA A 108 13.11 -23.80 -23.23
N VAL A 109 12.97 -22.91 -22.24
CA VAL A 109 12.80 -21.45 -22.47
C VAL A 109 14.13 -20.79 -22.86
N GLY A 110 15.26 -21.37 -22.45
CA GLY A 110 16.60 -20.85 -22.76
C GLY A 110 17.10 -19.80 -21.77
N VAL A 111 16.62 -19.82 -20.52
CA VAL A 111 17.18 -18.98 -19.46
C VAL A 111 18.52 -19.57 -19.03
N ALA A 112 19.61 -19.02 -19.56
CA ALA A 112 20.97 -19.53 -19.35
C ALA A 112 21.71 -18.85 -18.18
N THR A 113 21.37 -17.60 -17.85
CA THR A 113 22.06 -16.79 -16.83
C THR A 113 21.09 -15.88 -16.09
N GLY A 114 20.71 -16.23 -14.86
CA GLY A 114 19.83 -15.41 -14.03
C GLY A 114 18.89 -16.23 -13.15
N GLY A 115 17.95 -15.52 -12.52
CA GLY A 115 16.85 -16.10 -11.74
C GLY A 115 15.53 -16.12 -12.51
N ALA A 116 14.65 -17.06 -12.18
CA ALA A 116 13.31 -17.18 -12.72
C ALA A 116 12.37 -17.83 -11.70
N ASN A 117 11.07 -17.62 -11.87
CA ASN A 117 10.02 -18.24 -11.08
C ASN A 117 9.25 -19.26 -11.93
N VAL A 118 9.03 -20.46 -11.39
CA VAL A 118 8.28 -21.53 -12.06
C VAL A 118 7.06 -21.90 -11.24
N GLN A 119 5.88 -21.90 -11.84
CA GLN A 119 4.64 -22.23 -11.16
C GLN A 119 4.10 -23.59 -11.57
N PHE A 120 3.56 -24.33 -10.59
CA PHE A 120 3.02 -25.67 -10.76
C PHE A 120 1.65 -25.80 -10.08
N ALA A 121 0.75 -26.53 -10.73
CA ALA A 121 -0.43 -27.08 -10.09
C ALA A 121 -0.20 -28.57 -9.83
N VAL A 122 -0.49 -29.05 -8.62
CA VAL A 122 -0.38 -30.46 -8.23
C VAL A 122 -1.75 -30.98 -7.81
N ASN A 123 -2.18 -32.08 -8.45
CA ASN A 123 -3.41 -32.77 -8.12
C ASN A 123 -3.27 -33.44 -6.74
N PRO A 124 -4.09 -33.05 -5.74
CA PRO A 124 -3.98 -33.62 -4.40
C PRO A 124 -4.36 -35.11 -4.33
N HIS A 125 -5.02 -35.66 -5.35
CA HIS A 125 -5.48 -37.06 -5.34
C HIS A 125 -4.45 -38.07 -5.81
N ASP A 126 -3.62 -37.72 -6.79
CA ASP A 126 -2.70 -38.66 -7.44
C ASP A 126 -1.27 -38.13 -7.63
N GLY A 127 -1.00 -36.88 -7.24
CA GLY A 127 0.31 -36.25 -7.36
C GLY A 127 0.70 -35.88 -8.80
N SER A 128 -0.20 -36.03 -9.79
CA SER A 128 0.03 -35.52 -11.14
C SER A 128 0.14 -33.99 -11.10
N TYR A 129 0.97 -33.42 -11.96
CA TYR A 129 1.20 -31.97 -11.98
C TYR A 129 1.07 -31.37 -13.38
N ALA A 130 0.83 -30.06 -13.40
CA ALA A 130 0.89 -29.22 -14.59
C ALA A 130 1.85 -28.05 -14.33
N VAL A 131 2.68 -27.73 -15.32
CA VAL A 131 3.44 -26.46 -15.31
C VAL A 131 2.47 -25.36 -15.73
N ILE A 132 2.32 -24.34 -14.89
CA ILE A 132 1.39 -23.24 -15.14
C ILE A 132 2.08 -22.16 -15.96
N GLU A 133 3.17 -21.59 -15.45
CA GLU A 133 3.96 -20.61 -16.17
C GLU A 133 5.41 -20.56 -15.69
N MET A 134 6.23 -19.86 -16.48
CA MET A 134 7.59 -19.49 -16.17
C MET A 134 7.71 -17.98 -16.34
N ASN A 135 8.19 -17.29 -15.30
CA ASN A 135 8.52 -15.88 -15.38
C ASN A 135 10.04 -15.74 -15.53
N PRO A 136 10.59 -15.41 -16.72
CA PRO A 136 12.03 -15.36 -17.00
C PRO A 136 12.67 -14.05 -16.48
N ARG A 137 12.38 -13.70 -15.23
CA ARG A 137 12.78 -12.47 -14.55
C ARG A 137 12.59 -12.62 -13.04
N VAL A 138 13.09 -11.65 -12.28
CA VAL A 138 12.65 -11.46 -10.89
C VAL A 138 11.15 -11.15 -10.82
N SER A 139 10.53 -11.55 -9.72
CA SER A 139 9.10 -11.48 -9.44
C SER A 139 8.84 -10.99 -8.01
N ARG A 140 7.57 -10.74 -7.64
CA ARG A 140 7.20 -10.55 -6.23
C ARG A 140 7.57 -11.76 -5.38
N SER A 141 7.35 -12.96 -5.91
CA SER A 141 7.72 -14.22 -5.27
C SER A 141 9.23 -14.33 -5.06
N SER A 142 10.05 -13.76 -5.96
CA SER A 142 11.50 -13.71 -5.79
C SER A 142 11.93 -12.74 -4.70
N ALA A 143 11.20 -11.63 -4.51
CA ALA A 143 11.43 -10.71 -3.38
C ALA A 143 11.08 -11.42 -2.06
N LEU A 144 9.89 -12.01 -1.97
CA LEU A 144 9.48 -12.84 -0.84
C LEU A 144 10.48 -13.96 -0.53
N ALA A 145 10.92 -14.71 -1.54
CA ALA A 145 11.91 -15.77 -1.39
C ALA A 145 13.28 -15.24 -0.92
N SER A 146 13.70 -14.07 -1.42
CA SER A 146 14.95 -13.45 -0.97
C SER A 146 14.89 -13.07 0.50
N LYS A 147 13.76 -12.54 0.97
CA LYS A 147 13.55 -12.26 2.40
C LYS A 147 13.43 -13.55 3.22
N ALA A 148 12.66 -14.52 2.73
CA ALA A 148 12.44 -15.78 3.44
C ALA A 148 13.74 -16.56 3.66
N THR A 149 14.62 -16.58 2.66
CA THR A 149 15.84 -17.40 2.69
C THR A 149 17.10 -16.62 3.05
N GLY A 150 17.05 -15.28 2.96
CA GLY A 150 18.22 -14.42 2.99
C GLY A 150 19.11 -14.48 1.73
N PHE A 151 18.74 -15.28 0.73
CA PHE A 151 19.46 -15.39 -0.53
C PHE A 151 19.10 -14.21 -1.45
N PRO A 152 20.04 -13.31 -1.82
CA PRO A 152 19.73 -12.08 -2.54
C PRO A 152 19.57 -12.30 -4.06
N ILE A 153 18.41 -12.84 -4.47
CA ILE A 153 18.17 -13.35 -5.85
C ILE A 153 18.52 -12.31 -6.91
N ALA A 154 17.97 -11.10 -6.83
CA ALA A 154 18.18 -10.08 -7.86
C ALA A 154 19.66 -9.70 -8.02
N ARG A 155 20.38 -9.59 -6.90
CA ARG A 155 21.80 -9.22 -6.89
C ARG A 155 22.68 -10.33 -7.46
N PHE A 156 22.41 -11.58 -7.11
CA PHE A 156 23.15 -12.71 -7.66
C PHE A 156 22.80 -12.96 -9.13
N ALA A 157 21.53 -12.81 -9.52
CA ALA A 157 21.11 -12.86 -10.92
C ALA A 157 21.86 -11.81 -11.76
N ALA A 158 22.02 -10.58 -11.27
CA ALA A 158 22.81 -9.54 -11.94
C ALA A 158 24.29 -9.93 -12.10
N LYS A 159 24.92 -10.49 -11.06
CA LYS A 159 26.31 -10.99 -11.14
C LYS A 159 26.46 -12.12 -12.16
N VAL A 160 25.52 -13.06 -12.18
CA VAL A 160 25.53 -14.20 -13.12
C VAL A 160 25.27 -13.75 -14.56
N ALA A 161 24.39 -12.76 -14.78
CA ALA A 161 24.19 -12.14 -16.09
C ALA A 161 25.46 -11.48 -16.65
N LEU A 162 26.39 -11.06 -15.78
CA LEU A 162 27.72 -10.58 -16.15
C LEU A 162 28.76 -11.71 -16.38
N GLY A 163 28.31 -12.96 -16.44
CA GLY A 163 29.15 -14.13 -16.69
C GLY A 163 29.86 -14.70 -15.45
N ARG A 164 29.51 -14.26 -14.23
CA ARG A 164 29.98 -14.93 -13.00
C ARG A 164 29.30 -16.29 -12.87
N ARG A 165 30.01 -17.26 -12.28
CA ARG A 165 29.42 -18.53 -11.85
C ARG A 165 28.91 -18.42 -10.43
N LEU A 166 27.91 -19.23 -10.08
CA LEU A 166 27.40 -19.31 -8.71
C LEU A 166 28.48 -19.75 -7.72
N ASP A 167 29.40 -20.62 -8.17
CA ASP A 167 30.55 -21.09 -7.38
C ASP A 167 31.51 -19.94 -7.00
N ASP A 168 31.58 -18.88 -7.82
CA ASP A 168 32.49 -17.75 -7.64
C ASP A 168 31.88 -16.62 -6.80
N ILE A 169 30.57 -16.67 -6.56
CA ILE A 169 29.85 -15.67 -5.77
C ILE A 169 29.84 -16.16 -4.34
N VAL A 170 30.38 -15.37 -3.41
CA VAL A 170 30.29 -15.68 -1.98
C VAL A 170 28.88 -15.36 -1.48
N ASN A 171 28.33 -16.24 -0.66
CA ASN A 171 27.11 -16.01 0.09
C ASN A 171 27.35 -14.96 1.18
N ASP A 172 26.75 -13.79 1.01
CA ASP A 172 26.90 -12.64 1.91
C ASP A 172 26.47 -12.92 3.36
N ILE A 173 25.54 -13.86 3.58
CA ILE A 173 25.03 -14.19 4.91
C ILE A 173 26.06 -14.93 5.75
N THR A 174 26.66 -15.99 5.21
CA THR A 174 27.69 -16.77 5.93
C THR A 174 29.07 -16.14 5.79
N GLY A 175 29.32 -15.45 4.67
CA GLY A 175 30.62 -14.91 4.29
C GLY A 175 31.68 -15.98 4.00
N SER A 176 31.29 -17.26 3.95
CA SER A 176 32.21 -18.39 3.81
C SER A 176 31.77 -19.47 2.84
N THR A 177 30.48 -19.51 2.45
CA THR A 177 29.95 -20.48 1.49
C THR A 177 29.76 -19.83 0.11
N PRO A 178 29.79 -20.59 -1.00
CA PRO A 178 29.44 -20.06 -2.32
C PRO A 178 27.92 -19.84 -2.44
N ALA A 179 27.47 -19.15 -3.48
CA ALA A 179 26.06 -19.00 -3.84
C ALA A 179 25.49 -20.24 -4.57
N ALA A 180 26.34 -21.21 -4.90
CA ALA A 180 25.94 -22.50 -5.49
C ALA A 180 25.43 -23.48 -4.44
N PHE A 181 24.31 -23.16 -3.78
CA PHE A 181 23.62 -24.02 -2.83
C PHE A 181 22.10 -23.76 -2.86
N GLU A 182 21.33 -24.69 -2.30
CA GLU A 182 19.89 -24.52 -2.07
C GLU A 182 19.68 -24.18 -0.58
N PRO A 183 19.07 -23.03 -0.24
CA PRO A 183 18.83 -22.64 1.15
C PRO A 183 18.01 -23.66 1.95
N ALA A 184 18.35 -23.78 3.23
CA ALA A 184 17.58 -24.53 4.22
C ALA A 184 17.07 -23.59 5.30
N LEU A 185 15.77 -23.68 5.60
CA LEU A 185 15.09 -22.82 6.58
C LEU A 185 14.71 -23.68 7.78
N ASP A 186 15.03 -23.22 8.99
CA ASP A 186 14.58 -23.84 10.24
C ASP A 186 13.38 -23.10 10.87
N TYR A 187 12.67 -22.34 10.04
CA TYR A 187 11.48 -21.57 10.36
C TYR A 187 10.49 -21.62 9.18
N VAL A 188 9.28 -21.13 9.41
CA VAL A 188 8.22 -20.96 8.41
C VAL A 188 8.02 -19.47 8.16
N VAL A 189 7.86 -19.11 6.89
CA VAL A 189 7.45 -17.76 6.48
C VAL A 189 6.04 -17.84 5.94
N VAL A 190 5.16 -16.94 6.41
CA VAL A 190 3.79 -16.80 5.91
C VAL A 190 3.65 -15.40 5.32
N LYS A 191 3.24 -15.34 4.05
CA LYS A 191 2.85 -14.11 3.37
C LYS A 191 1.33 -14.01 3.32
N VAL A 192 0.80 -12.81 3.60
CA VAL A 192 -0.63 -12.51 3.49
C VAL A 192 -0.81 -11.23 2.66
N PRO A 193 -1.67 -11.23 1.63
CA PRO A 193 -1.91 -10.06 0.79
C PRO A 193 -2.73 -8.99 1.52
N ARG A 194 -2.47 -7.72 1.18
CA ARG A 194 -3.20 -6.55 1.66
C ARG A 194 -4.09 -6.00 0.54
N PHE A 195 -5.39 -5.91 0.79
CA PHE A 195 -6.40 -5.40 -0.15
C PHE A 195 -6.92 -4.03 0.28
N ALA A 196 -7.53 -3.24 -0.62
CA ALA A 196 -8.10 -1.93 -0.28
C ALA A 196 -9.52 -1.73 -0.87
N PHE A 197 -10.37 -2.77 -0.83
CA PHE A 197 -11.72 -2.75 -1.42
C PHE A 197 -12.61 -1.64 -0.85
N GLU A 198 -12.38 -1.21 0.38
CA GLU A 198 -13.08 -0.10 1.02
C GLU A 198 -12.96 1.22 0.22
N LYS A 199 -11.91 1.38 -0.60
CA LYS A 199 -11.67 2.55 -1.44
C LYS A 199 -12.34 2.48 -2.82
N PHE A 200 -12.89 1.32 -3.17
CA PHE A 200 -13.49 1.02 -4.47
C PHE A 200 -14.93 0.53 -4.29
N PRO A 201 -15.85 1.39 -3.81
CA PRO A 201 -17.23 0.99 -3.57
C PRO A 201 -17.87 0.46 -4.87
N GLY A 202 -18.51 -0.70 -4.77
CA GLY A 202 -19.11 -1.40 -5.91
C GLY A 202 -18.17 -2.42 -6.59
N ALA A 203 -16.88 -2.45 -6.26
CA ALA A 203 -15.98 -3.51 -6.71
C ALA A 203 -16.32 -4.85 -6.04
N ALA A 204 -16.33 -5.93 -6.82
CA ALA A 204 -16.49 -7.28 -6.29
C ALA A 204 -15.22 -7.73 -5.55
N SER A 205 -15.36 -8.12 -4.28
CA SER A 205 -14.28 -8.62 -3.42
C SER A 205 -13.89 -10.08 -3.69
N GLU A 206 -14.59 -10.77 -4.60
CA GLU A 206 -14.23 -12.12 -5.05
C GLU A 206 -12.81 -12.16 -5.61
N LEU A 207 -11.99 -13.05 -5.08
CA LEU A 207 -10.64 -13.30 -5.53
C LEU A 207 -10.65 -14.34 -6.65
N GLY A 208 -9.81 -14.11 -7.66
CA GLY A 208 -9.73 -14.96 -8.83
C GLY A 208 -8.32 -14.95 -9.42
N THR A 209 -8.23 -15.29 -10.71
CA THR A 209 -6.94 -15.36 -11.41
C THR A 209 -6.31 -14.00 -11.72
N ALA A 210 -7.03 -12.89 -11.50
CA ALA A 210 -6.53 -11.52 -11.72
C ALA A 210 -6.32 -10.82 -10.38
N MET A 211 -5.11 -10.31 -10.17
CA MET A 211 -4.67 -9.78 -8.88
C MET A 211 -5.34 -8.44 -8.54
N LYS A 212 -5.81 -8.32 -7.29
CA LYS A 212 -6.48 -7.15 -6.71
C LYS A 212 -5.81 -6.64 -5.43
N ALA A 213 -4.87 -7.39 -4.84
CA ALA A 213 -4.07 -6.93 -3.72
C ALA A 213 -3.25 -5.68 -4.09
N VAL A 214 -3.12 -4.76 -3.14
CA VAL A 214 -2.36 -3.50 -3.28
C VAL A 214 -0.97 -3.58 -2.63
N GLY A 215 -0.72 -4.63 -1.85
CA GLY A 215 0.56 -4.92 -1.21
C GLY A 215 0.50 -6.25 -0.48
N GLU A 216 1.51 -6.54 0.33
CA GLU A 216 1.63 -7.78 1.08
C GLU A 216 2.43 -7.59 2.37
N VAL A 217 2.23 -8.51 3.30
CA VAL A 217 3.03 -8.63 4.51
C VAL A 217 3.61 -10.03 4.58
N ALA A 218 4.77 -10.17 5.19
CA ALA A 218 5.32 -11.47 5.54
C ALA A 218 5.70 -11.51 7.02
N ALA A 219 5.68 -12.72 7.58
CA ALA A 219 6.16 -12.94 8.94
C ALA A 219 6.86 -14.29 9.06
N MET A 220 7.85 -14.34 9.96
CA MET A 220 8.64 -15.53 10.25
C MET A 220 8.29 -16.07 11.63
N GLY A 221 8.16 -17.39 11.75
CA GLY A 221 7.93 -18.09 13.01
C GLY A 221 8.53 -19.50 12.98
N ARG A 222 8.81 -20.09 14.15
CA ARG A 222 9.31 -21.47 14.28
C ARG A 222 8.24 -22.51 13.92
N THR A 223 6.99 -22.10 13.88
CA THR A 223 5.84 -22.90 13.48
C THR A 223 4.99 -22.11 12.49
N PHE A 224 4.17 -22.81 11.71
CA PHE A 224 3.19 -22.17 10.83
C PHE A 224 2.22 -21.28 11.61
N GLU A 225 1.75 -21.73 12.78
CA GLU A 225 0.84 -20.97 13.64
C GLU A 225 1.43 -19.64 14.09
N GLU A 226 2.69 -19.66 14.57
CA GLU A 226 3.37 -18.45 15.01
C GLU A 226 3.55 -17.47 13.85
N ALA A 227 4.00 -17.97 12.69
CA ALA A 227 4.18 -17.16 11.49
C ALA A 227 2.85 -16.59 10.98
N LEU A 228 1.77 -17.38 10.98
CA LEU A 228 0.44 -16.96 10.55
C LEU A 228 -0.12 -15.86 11.46
N LEU A 229 -0.11 -16.05 12.77
CA LEU A 229 -0.64 -15.04 13.71
C LEU A 229 0.21 -13.77 13.73
N LYS A 230 1.52 -13.88 13.47
CA LYS A 230 2.39 -12.71 13.21
C LYS A 230 1.96 -12.00 11.92
N ALA A 231 1.78 -12.72 10.82
CA ALA A 231 1.36 -12.11 9.55
C ALA A 231 0.00 -11.43 9.68
N VAL A 232 -0.98 -12.05 10.35
CA VAL A 232 -2.31 -11.48 10.60
C VAL A 232 -2.22 -10.14 11.31
N ARG A 233 -1.43 -10.04 12.38
CA ARG A 233 -1.31 -8.77 13.12
C ARG A 233 -0.45 -7.72 12.43
N SER A 234 0.37 -8.12 11.46
CA SER A 234 1.12 -7.21 10.61
C SER A 234 0.31 -6.66 9.42
N LEU A 235 -0.93 -7.13 9.18
CA LEU A 235 -1.74 -6.70 8.03
C LEU A 235 -2.24 -5.26 8.10
N GLU A 236 -2.19 -4.63 9.27
CA GLU A 236 -2.68 -3.27 9.48
C GLU A 236 -4.16 -3.12 9.06
N VAL A 237 -4.97 -4.08 9.52
CA VAL A 237 -6.43 -4.14 9.36
C VAL A 237 -7.15 -4.15 10.71
N ASP A 238 -6.46 -3.68 11.77
CA ASP A 238 -6.94 -3.64 13.15
C ASP A 238 -7.36 -5.03 13.68
N ARG A 239 -6.59 -6.07 13.32
CA ARG A 239 -6.76 -7.46 13.74
C ARG A 239 -5.45 -8.03 14.25
N ASP A 240 -5.52 -8.85 15.29
CA ASP A 240 -4.40 -9.52 15.94
C ASP A 240 -4.59 -11.05 16.09
N SER A 241 -5.71 -11.59 15.58
CA SER A 241 -6.18 -12.96 15.81
C SER A 241 -7.14 -13.43 14.71
N LEU A 242 -7.55 -14.70 14.79
CA LEU A 242 -8.52 -15.34 13.88
C LEU A 242 -9.97 -15.24 14.38
N GLU A 243 -10.28 -14.28 15.26
CA GLU A 243 -11.63 -13.97 15.70
C GLU A 243 -12.43 -13.33 14.56
N ALA A 244 -13.63 -13.86 14.29
CA ALA A 244 -14.51 -13.34 13.26
C ALA A 244 -14.99 -11.91 13.58
N TRP A 245 -15.32 -11.12 12.56
CA TRP A 245 -16.10 -9.89 12.74
C TRP A 245 -17.48 -10.22 13.30
N PRO A 246 -18.11 -9.29 14.07
CA PRO A 246 -19.49 -9.46 14.51
C PRO A 246 -20.47 -9.73 13.35
N SER A 247 -20.21 -9.13 12.18
CA SER A 247 -20.98 -9.36 10.95
C SER A 247 -20.85 -10.78 10.40
N LEU A 248 -19.67 -11.38 10.54
CA LEU A 248 -19.36 -12.75 10.10
C LEU A 248 -19.87 -13.77 11.12
N SER A 249 -19.63 -13.57 12.41
CA SER A 249 -20.11 -14.45 13.48
C SER A 249 -21.65 -14.47 13.56
N ALA A 250 -22.33 -13.38 13.18
CA ALA A 250 -23.78 -13.32 13.10
C ALA A 250 -24.38 -14.09 11.90
N GLN A 251 -23.57 -14.53 10.94
CA GLN A 251 -24.07 -15.30 9.79
C GLN A 251 -24.66 -16.63 10.23
N SER A 252 -25.73 -17.06 9.57
CA SER A 252 -26.22 -18.44 9.68
C SER A 252 -25.20 -19.43 9.10
N ASP A 253 -25.30 -20.71 9.46
CA ASP A 253 -24.44 -21.76 8.88
C ASP A 253 -24.54 -21.83 7.35
N LYS A 254 -25.71 -21.52 6.79
CA LYS A 254 -25.88 -21.39 5.34
C LYS A 254 -25.14 -20.15 4.82
N GLY A 255 -25.30 -19.01 5.47
CA GLY A 255 -24.63 -17.76 5.09
C GLY A 255 -23.11 -17.89 5.11
N LEU A 256 -22.55 -18.49 6.17
CA LEU A 256 -21.11 -18.76 6.25
C LEU A 256 -20.64 -19.71 5.14
N LYS A 257 -21.44 -20.72 4.79
CA LYS A 257 -21.10 -21.66 3.71
C LYS A 257 -21.09 -20.94 2.36
N ASP A 258 -22.06 -20.07 2.13
CA ASP A 258 -22.19 -19.30 0.89
C ASP A 258 -21.01 -18.33 0.74
N LEU A 259 -20.61 -17.63 1.82
CA LEU A 259 -19.40 -16.80 1.86
C LEU A 259 -18.13 -17.62 1.56
N LEU A 260 -17.92 -18.70 2.31
CA LEU A 260 -16.72 -19.55 2.21
C LEU A 260 -16.56 -20.23 0.84
N SER A 261 -17.65 -20.37 0.07
CA SER A 261 -17.63 -20.95 -1.28
C SER A 261 -17.03 -20.04 -2.34
N VAL A 262 -16.83 -18.76 -2.03
CA VAL A 262 -16.24 -17.75 -2.90
C VAL A 262 -14.99 -17.22 -2.23
N ALA A 263 -13.83 -17.34 -2.90
CA ALA A 263 -12.60 -16.83 -2.32
C ALA A 263 -12.69 -15.32 -2.08
N SER A 264 -12.37 -14.89 -0.86
CA SER A 264 -12.50 -13.50 -0.41
C SER A 264 -11.27 -13.13 0.44
N PRO A 265 -10.97 -11.84 0.64
CA PRO A 265 -9.97 -11.40 1.62
C PRO A 265 -10.24 -11.90 3.05
N GLU A 266 -11.50 -12.19 3.38
CA GLU A 266 -11.93 -12.61 4.73
C GLU A 266 -11.91 -14.13 4.93
N ARG A 267 -11.60 -14.90 3.87
CA ARG A 267 -11.68 -16.37 3.84
C ARG A 267 -10.95 -17.07 4.97
N LEU A 268 -9.81 -16.55 5.42
CA LEU A 268 -9.07 -17.12 6.57
C LEU A 268 -9.93 -17.10 7.85
N TRP A 269 -10.63 -15.99 8.10
CA TRP A 269 -11.52 -15.84 9.25
C TRP A 269 -12.81 -16.64 9.06
N GLU A 270 -13.33 -16.75 7.85
CA GLU A 270 -14.47 -17.62 7.52
C GLU A 270 -14.16 -19.10 7.81
N VAL A 271 -12.96 -19.57 7.46
CA VAL A 271 -12.46 -20.92 7.81
C VAL A 271 -12.39 -21.10 9.33
N ALA A 272 -11.75 -20.17 10.03
CA ALA A 272 -11.61 -20.25 11.49
C ALA A 272 -12.98 -20.25 12.19
N GLU A 273 -13.93 -19.45 11.71
CA GLU A 273 -15.31 -19.42 12.21
C GLU A 273 -16.06 -20.73 11.95
N GLY A 274 -15.89 -21.34 10.77
CA GLY A 274 -16.46 -22.65 10.48
C GLY A 274 -15.96 -23.72 11.45
N LEU A 275 -14.64 -23.75 11.71
CA LEU A 275 -14.02 -24.66 12.67
C LEU A 275 -14.51 -24.38 14.10
N ARG A 276 -14.64 -23.11 14.48
CA ARG A 276 -15.16 -22.68 15.79
C ARG A 276 -16.61 -23.13 16.03
N ARG A 277 -17.40 -23.28 14.96
CA ARG A 277 -18.76 -23.86 14.99
C ARG A 277 -18.78 -25.39 14.96
N GLY A 278 -17.63 -26.04 14.95
CA GLY A 278 -17.50 -27.50 14.89
C GLY A 278 -17.72 -28.10 13.50
N TRP A 279 -17.52 -27.34 12.42
CA TRP A 279 -17.47 -27.93 11.08
C TRP A 279 -16.22 -28.79 10.94
N GLY A 280 -16.37 -30.01 10.41
CA GLY A 280 -15.23 -30.88 10.13
C GLY A 280 -14.34 -30.35 9.01
N ILE A 281 -13.04 -30.67 9.09
CA ILE A 281 -12.03 -30.31 8.09
C ILE A 281 -12.42 -30.75 6.68
N GLU A 282 -12.98 -31.95 6.53
CA GLU A 282 -13.41 -32.48 5.24
C GLU A 282 -14.46 -31.60 4.60
N ARG A 283 -15.42 -31.10 5.38
CA ARG A 283 -16.46 -30.17 4.89
C ARG A 283 -15.84 -28.87 4.37
N ILE A 284 -14.89 -28.30 5.11
CA ILE A 284 -14.24 -27.05 4.71
C ILE A 284 -13.35 -27.28 3.49
N HIS A 285 -12.62 -28.40 3.43
CA HIS A 285 -11.82 -28.78 2.27
C HIS A 285 -12.69 -28.97 1.02
N GLU A 286 -13.84 -29.64 1.12
CA GLU A 286 -14.77 -29.80 -0.01
C GLU A 286 -15.30 -28.46 -0.56
N ILE A 287 -15.47 -27.45 0.30
CA ILE A 287 -15.94 -26.12 -0.09
C ILE A 287 -14.80 -25.31 -0.73
N THR A 288 -13.61 -25.35 -0.13
CA THR A 288 -12.54 -24.38 -0.37
C THR A 288 -11.37 -24.93 -1.18
N ALA A 289 -11.22 -26.26 -1.21
CA ALA A 289 -10.04 -26.99 -1.66
C ALA A 289 -8.72 -26.62 -0.95
N ILE A 290 -8.75 -25.90 0.17
CA ILE A 290 -7.56 -25.64 1.01
C ILE A 290 -7.03 -26.97 1.54
N ASP A 291 -5.72 -27.19 1.47
CA ASP A 291 -5.13 -28.47 1.91
C ASP A 291 -5.50 -28.77 3.38
N PRO A 292 -5.96 -30.00 3.69
CA PRO A 292 -6.33 -30.40 5.05
C PRO A 292 -5.23 -30.20 6.09
N TRP A 293 -3.95 -30.13 5.69
CA TRP A 293 -2.85 -29.79 6.59
C TRP A 293 -3.03 -28.39 7.20
N PHE A 294 -3.28 -27.36 6.39
CA PHE A 294 -3.48 -26.00 6.88
C PHE A 294 -4.74 -25.91 7.75
N LEU A 295 -5.83 -26.55 7.32
CA LEU A 295 -7.08 -26.57 8.07
C LEU A 295 -6.91 -27.19 9.46
N ARG A 296 -6.10 -28.26 9.59
CA ARG A 296 -5.73 -28.85 10.89
C ARG A 296 -4.92 -27.90 11.78
N ARG A 297 -4.02 -27.10 11.20
CA ARG A 297 -3.26 -26.10 11.98
C ARG A 297 -4.18 -25.00 12.50
N ILE A 298 -5.12 -24.53 11.67
CA ILE A 298 -6.12 -23.52 12.07
C ILE A 298 -7.07 -24.10 13.12
N GLU A 299 -7.52 -25.35 12.97
CA GLU A 299 -8.33 -26.05 13.98
C GLU A 299 -7.58 -26.14 15.32
N GLY A 300 -6.28 -26.41 15.28
CA GLY A 300 -5.42 -26.39 16.46
C GLY A 300 -5.36 -25.02 17.14
N LEU A 301 -5.28 -23.92 16.37
CA LEU A 301 -5.35 -22.55 16.89
C LEU A 301 -6.70 -22.27 17.56
N VAL A 302 -7.81 -22.59 16.89
CA VAL A 302 -9.17 -22.41 17.44
C VAL A 302 -9.37 -23.26 18.70
N GLY A 303 -8.86 -24.50 18.73
CA GLY A 303 -8.89 -25.34 19.92
C GLY A 303 -8.03 -24.78 21.06
N ALA A 304 -6.88 -24.18 20.74
CA ALA A 304 -6.02 -23.52 21.71
C ALA A 304 -6.70 -22.29 22.33
N GLU A 305 -7.48 -21.51 21.59
CA GLU A 305 -8.27 -20.40 22.14
C GLU A 305 -9.18 -20.88 23.29
N GLY A 306 -9.86 -22.01 23.10
CA GLY A 306 -10.71 -22.62 24.14
C GLY A 306 -9.92 -23.05 25.38
N LEU A 307 -8.81 -23.76 25.19
CA LEU A 307 -7.92 -24.17 26.30
C LEU A 307 -7.37 -22.96 27.06
N ILE A 308 -6.98 -21.91 26.34
CA ILE A 308 -6.47 -20.67 26.93
C ILE A 308 -7.56 -20.00 27.76
N ALA A 309 -8.78 -19.85 27.21
CA ALA A 309 -9.89 -19.22 27.92
C ALA A 309 -10.32 -20.00 29.18
N GLU A 310 -10.24 -21.33 29.16
CA GLU A 310 -10.52 -22.18 30.33
C GLU A 310 -9.39 -22.14 31.37
N SER A 311 -8.15 -21.86 30.95
CA SER A 311 -7.01 -21.67 31.84
C SER A 311 -6.99 -20.27 32.45
N GLY A 312 -6.38 -20.14 33.64
CA GLY A 312 -6.03 -18.84 34.19
C GLY A 312 -4.71 -18.33 33.61
N SER A 313 -4.52 -17.00 33.61
CA SER A 313 -3.26 -16.37 33.21
C SER A 313 -2.06 -16.75 34.09
N ASP A 314 -2.32 -17.37 35.25
CA ASP A 314 -1.34 -17.93 36.18
C ASP A 314 -0.84 -19.34 35.78
N ASP A 315 -1.51 -20.01 34.82
CA ASP A 315 -0.99 -21.24 34.22
C ASP A 315 0.15 -20.94 33.25
N LEU A 316 1.38 -20.93 33.79
CA LEU A 316 2.59 -20.64 33.03
C LEU A 316 2.90 -21.68 31.94
N GLN A 317 2.30 -22.86 31.95
CA GLN A 317 2.47 -23.82 30.85
C GLN A 317 1.60 -23.41 29.66
N VAL A 318 0.33 -23.10 29.91
CA VAL A 318 -0.59 -22.62 28.88
C VAL A 318 -0.15 -21.26 28.33
N PHE A 319 0.33 -20.36 29.19
CA PHE A 319 0.85 -19.06 28.74
C PHE A 319 2.05 -19.23 27.77
N ARG A 320 3.04 -20.06 28.12
CA ARG A 320 4.18 -20.33 27.22
C ARG A 320 3.75 -20.99 25.91
N MET A 321 2.80 -21.93 25.98
CA MET A 321 2.23 -22.56 24.79
C MET A 321 1.56 -21.51 23.89
N ALA A 322 0.72 -20.64 24.45
CA ALA A 322 0.03 -19.60 23.70
C ALA A 322 1.00 -18.65 22.99
N LYS A 323 2.04 -18.19 23.69
CA LYS A 323 3.07 -17.33 23.07
C LYS A 323 3.86 -18.06 21.98
N ARG A 324 4.17 -19.35 22.14
CA ARG A 324 4.81 -20.19 21.10
C ARG A 324 3.92 -20.44 19.89
N LEU A 325 2.60 -20.41 20.05
CA LEU A 325 1.64 -20.45 18.95
C LEU A 325 1.46 -19.10 18.25
N GLY A 326 1.99 -18.02 18.82
CA GLY A 326 1.98 -16.67 18.24
C GLY A 326 0.83 -15.76 18.69
N PHE A 327 0.03 -16.17 19.69
CA PHE A 327 -1.04 -15.34 20.24
C PHE A 327 -0.49 -14.03 20.84
N SER A 328 -1.13 -12.91 20.53
CA SER A 328 -0.77 -11.60 21.06
C SER A 328 -1.19 -11.46 22.54
N ASP A 329 -0.51 -10.58 23.27
CA ASP A 329 -0.89 -10.20 24.63
C ASP A 329 -2.31 -9.61 24.65
N ALA A 330 -2.69 -8.86 23.61
CA ALA A 330 -4.03 -8.31 23.44
C ALA A 330 -5.12 -9.39 23.29
N HIS A 331 -4.88 -10.43 22.49
CA HIS A 331 -5.83 -11.51 22.31
C HIS A 331 -5.94 -12.39 23.56
N LEU A 332 -4.81 -12.70 24.20
CA LEU A 332 -4.80 -13.37 25.50
C LEU A 332 -5.58 -12.58 26.55
N GLY A 333 -5.46 -11.25 26.55
CA GLY A 333 -6.23 -10.36 27.41
C GLY A 333 -7.74 -10.52 27.21
N ARG A 334 -8.20 -10.59 25.95
CA ARG A 334 -9.62 -10.84 25.63
C ARG A 334 -10.10 -12.21 26.13
N LEU A 335 -9.28 -13.25 26.00
CA LEU A 335 -9.64 -14.60 26.47
C LEU A 335 -9.66 -14.71 28.01
N TRP A 336 -8.76 -14.02 28.71
CA TRP A 336 -8.68 -14.03 30.18
C TRP A 336 -9.46 -12.91 30.89
N GLY A 337 -10.05 -11.98 30.15
CA GLY A 337 -10.71 -10.80 30.72
C GLY A 337 -9.74 -9.81 31.38
N LEU A 338 -8.53 -9.69 30.83
CA LEU A 338 -7.47 -8.78 31.27
C LEU A 338 -7.18 -7.73 30.20
N ASP A 339 -6.65 -6.57 30.62
CA ASP A 339 -6.07 -5.63 29.65
C ASP A 339 -4.72 -6.16 29.12
N GLU A 340 -4.34 -5.71 27.92
CA GLU A 340 -3.10 -6.13 27.23
C GLU A 340 -1.86 -5.88 28.10
N GLU A 341 -1.84 -4.77 28.85
CA GLU A 341 -0.70 -4.39 29.68
C GLU A 341 -0.53 -5.33 30.88
N ALA A 342 -1.61 -5.74 31.52
CA ALA A 342 -1.62 -6.71 32.60
C ALA A 342 -1.08 -8.06 32.13
N VAL A 343 -1.49 -8.50 30.93
CA VAL A 343 -0.96 -9.72 30.30
C VAL A 343 0.54 -9.58 30.05
N ARG A 344 0.98 -8.45 29.48
CA ARG A 344 2.40 -8.15 29.24
C ARG A 344 3.22 -8.19 30.54
N GLN A 345 2.76 -7.54 31.60
CA GLN A 345 3.48 -7.51 32.88
C GLN A 345 3.57 -8.90 33.52
N GLN A 346 2.49 -9.69 33.48
CA GLN A 346 2.52 -11.07 33.95
C GLN A 346 3.51 -11.93 33.14
N ARG A 347 3.49 -11.78 31.81
CA ARG A 347 4.40 -12.46 30.89
C ARG A 347 5.87 -12.17 31.23
N LEU A 348 6.21 -10.89 31.38
CA LEU A 348 7.57 -10.44 31.72
C LEU A 348 7.98 -10.92 33.13
N HIS A 349 7.08 -10.85 34.12
CA HIS A 349 7.34 -11.34 35.48
C HIS A 349 7.62 -12.85 35.51
N ALA A 350 6.94 -13.62 34.66
CA ALA A 350 7.13 -15.05 34.50
C ALA A 350 8.37 -15.43 33.66
N GLY A 351 9.12 -14.44 33.15
CA GLY A 351 10.27 -14.66 32.28
C GLY A 351 9.92 -15.19 30.89
N ILE A 352 8.68 -15.03 30.44
CA ILE A 352 8.22 -15.46 29.11
C ILE A 352 8.55 -14.34 28.11
N CYS A 353 9.84 -14.18 27.82
CA CYS A 353 10.31 -13.14 26.91
C CYS A 353 10.42 -13.66 25.48
N ARG A 354 10.22 -12.76 24.53
CA ARG A 354 10.53 -13.00 23.13
C ARG A 354 12.05 -13.04 22.96
N VAL A 355 12.51 -14.01 22.18
CA VAL A 355 13.91 -14.18 21.78
C VAL A 355 14.08 -13.84 20.31
N ARG A 356 15.27 -13.41 19.92
CA ARG A 356 15.64 -13.10 18.54
C ARG A 356 16.35 -14.29 17.92
N ARG A 357 16.03 -14.55 16.66
CA ARG A 357 16.64 -15.57 15.82
C ARG A 357 17.18 -14.94 14.56
N ARG A 358 18.24 -15.53 14.01
CA ARG A 358 18.89 -15.03 12.81
C ARG A 358 18.42 -15.81 11.58
N VAL A 359 18.24 -15.09 10.48
CA VAL A 359 18.10 -15.67 9.15
C VAL A 359 19.49 -15.96 8.61
N ASP A 360 19.79 -17.22 8.33
CA ASP A 360 21.15 -17.68 8.04
C ASP A 360 21.29 -18.46 6.73
N THR A 361 20.19 -18.66 5.99
CA THR A 361 20.10 -19.42 4.73
C THR A 361 20.48 -20.91 4.81
N CYS A 362 20.91 -21.42 5.96
CA CYS A 362 21.51 -22.75 6.09
C CYS A 362 21.08 -23.52 7.35
N ALA A 363 19.99 -23.10 8.02
CA ALA A 363 19.45 -23.77 9.20
C ALA A 363 20.50 -24.01 10.29
N ALA A 364 21.28 -22.98 10.58
CA ALA A 364 22.39 -22.95 11.54
C ALA A 364 23.54 -23.93 11.26
N GLU A 365 23.68 -24.49 10.05
CA GLU A 365 24.85 -25.29 9.67
C GLU A 365 26.14 -24.43 9.70
N PHE A 366 26.03 -23.15 9.31
CA PHE A 366 27.11 -22.17 9.33
C PHE A 366 26.72 -20.94 10.15
N GLU A 367 27.71 -20.30 10.75
CA GLU A 367 27.52 -19.03 11.46
C GLU A 367 27.14 -17.93 10.46
N ALA A 368 26.00 -17.28 10.66
CA ALA A 368 25.60 -16.11 9.89
C ALA A 368 26.18 -14.82 10.48
N ARG A 369 26.77 -14.01 9.62
CA ARG A 369 27.38 -12.72 9.95
C ARG A 369 26.43 -11.56 9.76
N THR A 370 25.40 -11.73 8.94
CA THR A 370 24.43 -10.67 8.64
C THR A 370 23.48 -10.43 9.81
N PRO A 371 23.09 -9.18 10.06
CA PRO A 371 22.25 -8.81 11.18
C PRO A 371 20.76 -8.90 10.83
N TYR A 372 20.35 -10.02 10.23
CA TYR A 372 18.97 -10.25 9.79
C TYR A 372 18.24 -11.13 10.81
N LEU A 373 17.27 -10.55 11.53
CA LEU A 373 16.65 -11.13 12.72
C LEU A 373 15.13 -11.23 12.60
N TYR A 374 14.53 -12.13 13.37
CA TYR A 374 13.10 -12.19 13.64
C TYR A 374 12.83 -12.64 15.09
N GLY A 375 11.75 -12.15 15.69
CA GLY A 375 11.34 -12.51 17.04
C GLY A 375 10.51 -13.79 17.11
N SER A 376 10.76 -14.63 18.11
CA SER A 376 9.99 -15.85 18.42
C SER A 376 10.00 -16.14 19.92
N PHE A 377 9.13 -17.02 20.42
CA PHE A 377 9.17 -17.48 21.81
C PHE A 377 9.89 -18.84 21.92
N GLY A 378 11.03 -18.89 22.59
CA GLY A 378 11.85 -20.10 22.71
C GLY A 378 13.11 -19.88 23.54
N ASP A 379 14.07 -20.81 23.43
CA ASP A 379 15.17 -20.91 24.41
C ASP A 379 16.52 -20.32 23.94
N LEU A 380 16.68 -19.99 22.65
CA LEU A 380 17.91 -19.39 22.12
C LEU A 380 17.64 -17.95 21.66
N ASP A 381 18.46 -17.03 22.14
CA ASP A 381 18.37 -15.59 21.86
C ASP A 381 19.70 -15.07 21.31
N GLU A 382 19.65 -14.54 20.09
CA GLU A 382 20.73 -13.75 19.52
C GLU A 382 20.98 -12.50 20.38
N GLN A 383 22.24 -12.28 20.78
CA GLN A 383 22.57 -11.15 21.64
C GLN A 383 22.72 -9.86 20.80
N PRO A 384 22.21 -8.71 21.29
CA PRO A 384 22.37 -7.44 20.62
C PRO A 384 23.82 -6.98 20.69
N THR A 385 24.21 -6.06 19.80
CA THR A 385 25.52 -5.41 19.91
C THR A 385 25.51 -4.40 21.06
N SER A 386 26.70 -4.04 21.56
CA SER A 386 26.85 -3.02 22.60
C SER A 386 26.92 -1.59 22.06
N ARG A 387 26.71 -1.37 20.75
CA ARG A 387 26.82 -0.03 20.15
C ARG A 387 25.54 0.76 20.38
N ARG A 388 25.67 2.09 20.39
CA ARG A 388 24.51 2.98 20.48
C ARG A 388 23.72 2.89 19.18
N ALA A 389 22.45 2.51 19.31
CA ALA A 389 21.58 2.27 18.17
C ALA A 389 20.30 3.11 18.24
N VAL A 390 19.80 3.50 17.08
CA VAL A 390 18.53 4.18 16.89
C VAL A 390 17.63 3.25 16.10
N MET A 391 16.41 3.07 16.58
CA MET A 391 15.43 2.22 15.91
C MET A 391 14.63 3.05 14.90
N ILE A 392 14.49 2.54 13.68
CA ILE A 392 13.60 3.10 12.65
C ILE A 392 12.42 2.14 12.50
N LEU A 393 11.20 2.64 12.72
CA LEU A 393 10.00 1.86 12.48
C LEU A 393 9.51 2.10 11.04
N GLY A 394 9.43 1.02 10.26
CA GLY A 394 8.93 1.04 8.89
C GLY A 394 7.42 1.26 8.79
N GLY A 395 6.87 1.05 7.59
CA GLY A 395 5.45 1.23 7.33
C GLY A 395 4.60 -0.05 7.32
N GLY A 396 5.20 -1.23 7.42
CA GLY A 396 4.46 -2.48 7.21
C GLY A 396 3.98 -2.61 5.76
N PRO A 397 2.87 -3.34 5.50
CA PRO A 397 2.42 -3.60 4.13
C PRO A 397 2.06 -2.31 3.41
N VAL A 398 2.50 -2.22 2.15
CA VAL A 398 2.06 -1.17 1.22
C VAL A 398 0.54 -1.22 1.06
N ARG A 399 -0.08 -0.04 1.05
CA ARG A 399 -1.51 0.17 0.78
C ARG A 399 -1.73 1.54 0.19
N ILE A 400 -2.88 1.79 -0.42
CA ILE A 400 -3.22 3.11 -0.97
C ILE A 400 -3.14 4.16 0.14
N GLY A 401 -2.32 5.19 -0.08
CA GLY A 401 -2.01 6.25 0.89
C GLY A 401 -0.75 6.02 1.73
N GLN A 402 -0.24 4.79 1.79
CA GLN A 402 0.97 4.40 2.52
C GLN A 402 1.82 3.45 1.65
N GLY A 403 2.59 4.06 0.75
CA GLY A 403 3.37 3.36 -0.28
C GLY A 403 4.88 3.33 -0.02
N ILE A 404 5.62 3.13 -1.11
CA ILE A 404 7.09 3.02 -1.12
C ILE A 404 7.78 4.33 -0.74
N GLU A 405 7.07 5.46 -0.74
CA GLU A 405 7.63 6.76 -0.42
C GLU A 405 8.12 6.81 1.03
N PHE A 406 7.41 6.16 1.94
CA PHE A 406 7.78 6.01 3.34
C PHE A 406 8.95 5.03 3.53
N ASP A 407 9.00 3.96 2.72
CA ASP A 407 10.14 3.04 2.70
C ASP A 407 11.43 3.77 2.30
N ALA A 408 11.36 4.58 1.24
CA ALA A 408 12.48 5.40 0.79
C ALA A 408 12.97 6.35 1.90
N CYS A 409 12.05 7.00 2.64
CA CYS A 409 12.42 7.85 3.77
C CYS A 409 13.14 7.06 4.88
N CYS A 410 12.66 5.87 5.23
CA CYS A 410 13.28 5.00 6.23
C CYS A 410 14.68 4.54 5.80
N VAL A 411 14.87 4.21 4.52
CA VAL A 411 16.18 3.81 3.97
C VAL A 411 17.15 4.99 3.94
N GLU A 412 16.73 6.16 3.47
CA GLU A 412 17.58 7.36 3.43
C GLU A 412 18.02 7.82 4.84
N ALA A 413 17.16 7.62 5.86
CA ALA A 413 17.51 7.93 7.25
C ALA A 413 18.67 7.10 7.81
N VAL A 414 18.92 5.89 7.29
CA VAL A 414 20.04 5.04 7.71
C VAL A 414 21.38 5.74 7.47
N ALA A 415 21.54 6.36 6.29
CA ALA A 415 22.77 7.11 5.97
C ALA A 415 22.97 8.29 6.93
N GLY A 416 21.89 8.96 7.31
CA GLY A 416 21.92 10.09 8.23
C GLY A 416 22.36 9.69 9.64
N LEU A 417 21.79 8.62 10.17
CA LEU A 417 22.17 8.09 11.49
C LEU A 417 23.62 7.60 11.51
N ASN A 418 24.06 6.93 10.45
CA ASN A 418 25.43 6.48 10.30
C ASN A 418 26.44 7.64 10.25
N ALA A 419 26.08 8.77 9.62
CA ALA A 419 26.89 9.98 9.63
C ALA A 419 27.07 10.57 11.03
N GLU A 420 26.11 10.34 11.93
CA GLU A 420 26.17 10.73 13.35
C GLU A 420 26.80 9.63 14.25
N GLY A 421 27.35 8.56 13.65
CA GLY A 421 28.03 7.47 14.35
C GLY A 421 27.07 6.57 15.15
N LEU A 422 25.80 6.51 14.76
CA LEU A 422 24.76 5.69 15.37
C LEU A 422 24.40 4.52 14.44
N GLU A 423 24.22 3.33 15.00
CA GLU A 423 23.71 2.19 14.21
C GLU A 423 22.20 2.32 14.00
N ALA A 424 21.74 2.07 12.78
CA ALA A 424 20.32 2.02 12.44
C ALA A 424 19.75 0.60 12.62
N VAL A 425 18.76 0.45 13.49
CA VAL A 425 18.00 -0.80 13.69
C VAL A 425 16.65 -0.65 13.01
N MET A 426 16.45 -1.29 11.87
CA MET A 426 15.20 -1.26 11.14
C MET A 426 14.23 -2.31 11.67
N VAL A 427 12.97 -1.92 11.88
CA VAL A 427 11.86 -2.85 12.18
C VAL A 427 10.80 -2.70 11.09
N ASN A 428 10.61 -3.73 10.28
CA ASN A 428 9.59 -3.74 9.23
C ASN A 428 9.26 -5.17 8.79
N CYS A 429 8.09 -5.39 8.19
CA CYS A 429 7.60 -6.72 7.79
C CYS A 429 7.11 -6.79 6.32
N ASN A 430 7.41 -5.76 5.53
CA ASN A 430 7.07 -5.75 4.11
C ASN A 430 8.16 -6.44 3.27
N PRO A 431 7.86 -7.57 2.61
CA PRO A 431 8.86 -8.32 1.86
C PRO A 431 9.29 -7.65 0.54
N GLU A 432 8.52 -6.69 0.02
CA GLU A 432 8.79 -6.02 -1.26
C GLU A 432 9.79 -4.85 -1.13
N THR A 433 10.17 -4.49 0.09
CA THR A 433 10.85 -3.21 0.39
C THR A 433 12.37 -3.31 0.54
N VAL A 434 13.04 -2.19 0.31
CA VAL A 434 14.49 -2.06 0.52
C VAL A 434 14.81 -1.90 2.00
N SER A 435 13.92 -1.32 2.83
CA SER A 435 14.17 -1.28 4.28
C SER A 435 14.30 -2.67 4.90
N THR A 436 13.70 -3.70 4.30
CA THR A 436 13.87 -5.09 4.74
C THR A 436 14.99 -5.83 4.01
N ASP A 437 15.87 -5.14 3.28
CA ASP A 437 17.14 -5.71 2.83
C ASP A 437 18.17 -5.61 3.95
N TYR A 438 18.78 -6.73 4.33
CA TYR A 438 19.75 -6.78 5.43
C TYR A 438 21.06 -6.01 5.13
N ASP A 439 21.32 -5.65 3.88
CA ASP A 439 22.48 -4.85 3.47
C ASP A 439 22.17 -3.34 3.36
N ALA A 440 20.91 -2.94 3.51
CA ALA A 440 20.49 -1.54 3.55
C ALA A 440 20.56 -0.93 4.96
N VAL A 441 20.72 -1.75 6.01
CA VAL A 441 20.58 -1.35 7.42
C VAL A 441 21.66 -2.02 8.29
N ASP A 442 21.99 -1.44 9.45
CA ASP A 442 22.99 -2.01 10.37
C ASP A 442 22.45 -3.22 11.15
N ARG A 443 21.15 -3.24 11.44
CA ARG A 443 20.40 -4.42 11.88
C ARG A 443 18.96 -4.38 11.38
N LEU A 444 18.44 -5.54 11.02
CA LEU A 444 17.06 -5.72 10.55
C LEU A 444 16.30 -6.67 11.48
N HIS A 445 15.17 -6.22 12.01
CA HIS A 445 14.15 -7.07 12.63
C HIS A 445 12.94 -7.18 11.69
N PHE A 446 12.70 -8.39 11.20
CA PHE A 446 11.57 -8.72 10.34
C PHE A 446 10.35 -9.12 11.18
N ASP A 447 9.81 -8.13 11.88
CA ASP A 447 8.79 -8.32 12.90
C ASP A 447 7.58 -7.40 12.69
N PRO A 448 6.41 -7.75 13.26
CA PRO A 448 5.23 -6.91 13.23
C PRO A 448 5.48 -5.53 13.83
N LEU A 449 4.87 -4.51 13.24
CA LEU A 449 4.80 -3.16 13.80
C LEU A 449 3.61 -3.04 14.76
N HIS A 450 3.53 -3.98 15.68
CA HIS A 450 2.48 -4.03 16.70
C HIS A 450 3.06 -3.67 18.06
N GLN A 451 2.22 -3.13 18.95
CA GLN A 451 2.61 -2.61 20.26
C GLN A 451 3.46 -3.62 21.05
N GLU A 452 2.97 -4.86 21.20
CA GLU A 452 3.70 -5.91 21.89
C GLU A 452 5.08 -6.15 21.30
N ASP A 453 5.14 -6.37 19.98
CA ASP A 453 6.35 -6.76 19.26
C ASP A 453 7.42 -5.65 19.33
N VAL A 454 7.03 -4.38 19.11
CA VAL A 454 7.95 -3.24 19.15
C VAL A 454 8.45 -2.95 20.57
N LEU A 455 7.60 -3.07 21.60
CA LEU A 455 8.03 -2.89 22.99
C LEU A 455 9.00 -3.99 23.44
N ASP A 456 8.78 -5.24 23.02
CA ASP A 456 9.72 -6.34 23.27
C ASP A 456 11.08 -6.06 22.60
N LEU A 457 11.08 -5.55 21.36
CA LEU A 457 12.30 -5.14 20.68
C LEU A 457 12.99 -3.96 21.37
N CYS A 458 12.26 -2.95 21.83
CA CYS A 458 12.82 -1.82 22.57
C CYS A 458 13.47 -2.28 23.89
N LEU A 459 12.85 -3.23 24.59
CA LEU A 459 13.42 -3.81 25.82
C LEU A 459 14.73 -4.57 25.53
N ALA A 460 14.80 -5.25 24.39
CA ALA A 460 15.93 -6.08 23.99
C ALA A 460 17.09 -5.28 23.38
N GLU A 461 16.80 -4.29 22.53
CA GLU A 461 17.80 -3.44 21.85
C GLU A 461 18.22 -2.24 22.69
N LYS A 462 17.35 -1.75 23.60
CA LYS A 462 17.56 -0.55 24.42
C LYS A 462 18.05 0.64 23.57
N PRO A 463 17.30 1.01 22.50
CA PRO A 463 17.74 2.05 21.59
C PRO A 463 17.86 3.39 22.32
N VAL A 464 18.83 4.20 21.90
CA VAL A 464 18.98 5.58 22.44
C VAL A 464 17.91 6.52 21.88
N GLY A 465 17.26 6.12 20.79
CA GLY A 465 16.21 6.85 20.10
C GLY A 465 15.36 5.94 19.22
N VAL A 466 14.10 6.30 19.01
CA VAL A 466 13.18 5.64 18.06
C VAL A 466 12.58 6.69 17.13
N LEU A 467 12.71 6.48 15.81
CA LEU A 467 12.10 7.31 14.77
C LEU A 467 10.77 6.69 14.35
N VAL A 468 9.69 7.44 14.56
CA VAL A 468 8.32 7.02 14.25
C VAL A 468 7.71 7.81 13.08
N GLN A 469 8.33 8.93 12.69
CA GLN A 469 7.77 9.91 11.76
C GLN A 469 8.05 9.61 10.28
N LEU A 470 8.82 8.55 9.98
CA LEU A 470 9.28 8.24 8.62
C LEU A 470 8.44 7.15 7.94
N GLY A 471 7.93 6.18 8.71
CA GLY A 471 7.21 5.02 8.17
C GLY A 471 5.71 5.21 7.92
N GLY A 472 5.19 6.44 7.96
CA GLY A 472 3.76 6.71 7.75
C GLY A 472 2.90 6.41 8.99
N GLN A 473 1.61 6.09 8.81
CA GLN A 473 0.65 6.10 9.92
C GLN A 473 0.88 5.00 10.96
N THR A 474 1.35 3.82 10.52
CA THR A 474 1.54 2.65 11.38
C THR A 474 2.45 2.95 12.58
N PRO A 475 3.68 3.44 12.40
CA PRO A 475 4.54 3.80 13.54
C PRO A 475 4.07 5.04 14.30
N LEU A 476 3.39 6.01 13.65
CA LEU A 476 2.82 7.16 14.36
C LEU A 476 1.81 6.74 15.44
N LYS A 477 0.96 5.74 15.15
CA LYS A 477 0.01 5.21 16.15
C LYS A 477 0.70 4.63 17.39
N LEU A 478 1.94 4.17 17.27
CA LEU A 478 2.71 3.57 18.36
C LEU A 478 3.42 4.61 19.24
N ALA A 479 3.63 5.83 18.75
CA ALA A 479 4.43 6.85 19.44
C ALA A 479 4.00 7.07 20.89
N GLY A 480 2.69 7.21 21.13
CA GLY A 480 2.15 7.42 22.47
C GLY A 480 2.33 6.24 23.42
N THR A 481 2.22 5.00 22.91
CA THR A 481 2.50 3.79 23.66
C THR A 481 3.98 3.70 24.03
N LEU A 482 4.87 3.99 23.09
CA LEU A 482 6.33 3.92 23.30
C LEU A 482 6.77 4.92 24.39
N GLU A 483 6.32 6.17 24.30
CA GLU A 483 6.61 7.18 25.33
C GLU A 483 6.08 6.79 26.71
N ALA A 484 4.87 6.23 26.79
CA ALA A 484 4.28 5.78 28.04
C ALA A 484 5.12 4.67 28.72
N HIS A 485 5.91 3.93 27.94
CA HIS A 485 6.84 2.91 28.42
C HIS A 485 8.28 3.43 28.62
N GLY A 486 8.49 4.75 28.52
CA GLY A 486 9.80 5.37 28.69
C GLY A 486 10.77 5.12 27.52
N VAL A 487 10.26 4.71 26.35
CA VAL A 487 11.07 4.59 25.13
C VAL A 487 11.33 5.99 24.58
N PRO A 488 12.61 6.35 24.27
CA PRO A 488 12.95 7.67 23.79
C PRO A 488 12.54 7.86 22.32
N VAL A 489 11.34 8.38 22.06
CA VAL A 489 10.94 8.79 20.71
C VAL A 489 11.69 10.07 20.35
N TRP A 490 12.41 10.06 19.22
CA TRP A 490 13.18 11.21 18.73
C TRP A 490 12.42 11.96 17.64
N GLY A 491 12.79 13.22 17.40
CA GLY A 491 12.14 14.10 16.43
C GLY A 491 11.03 14.94 17.06
N THR A 492 10.03 15.33 16.26
CA THR A 492 8.89 16.11 16.74
C THR A 492 8.16 15.36 17.84
N ASP A 493 7.93 16.04 18.96
CA ASP A 493 7.30 15.45 20.14
C ASP A 493 5.82 15.11 19.90
N ARG A 494 5.30 14.14 20.64
CA ARG A 494 3.90 13.71 20.51
C ARG A 494 2.91 14.84 20.73
N ASP A 495 3.13 15.72 21.70
CA ASP A 495 2.18 16.80 21.98
C ASP A 495 2.08 17.77 20.79
N SER A 496 3.19 18.00 20.09
CA SER A 496 3.22 18.79 18.86
C SER A 496 2.59 18.06 17.67
N ILE A 497 2.77 16.74 17.55
CA ILE A 497 2.06 15.91 16.57
C ILE A 497 0.54 15.99 16.83
N ASP A 498 0.12 15.75 18.07
CA ASP A 498 -1.28 15.82 18.49
C ASP A 498 -1.87 17.22 18.32
N ARG A 499 -1.08 18.28 18.55
CA ARG A 499 -1.50 19.67 18.32
C ARG A 499 -1.77 19.99 16.85
N ALA A 500 -1.11 19.29 15.93
CA ALA A 500 -1.33 19.42 14.49
C ALA A 500 -2.49 18.54 14.00
N GLU A 501 -2.66 17.34 14.56
CA GLU A 501 -3.74 16.41 14.20
C GLU A 501 -5.10 16.77 14.86
N ASP A 502 -5.10 17.28 16.10
CA ASP A 502 -6.31 17.74 16.78
C ASP A 502 -6.74 19.10 16.24
N ARG A 503 -7.92 19.14 15.60
CA ARG A 503 -8.41 20.35 14.94
C ARG A 503 -8.64 21.51 15.92
N GLY A 504 -9.06 21.26 17.15
CA GLY A 504 -9.33 22.33 18.13
C GLY A 504 -8.05 22.97 18.63
N ARG A 505 -7.00 22.17 18.84
CA ARG A 505 -5.65 22.64 19.16
C ARG A 505 -5.01 23.33 17.95
N PHE A 506 -5.17 22.77 16.76
CA PHE A 506 -4.62 23.29 15.52
C PHE A 506 -5.26 24.62 15.13
N GLN A 507 -6.58 24.76 15.24
CA GLN A 507 -7.28 26.01 14.96
C GLN A 507 -6.78 27.13 15.88
N LYS A 508 -6.67 26.87 17.20
CA LYS A 508 -6.12 27.84 18.16
C LYS A 508 -4.69 28.24 17.85
N LEU A 509 -3.87 27.30 17.37
CA LEU A 509 -2.51 27.56 16.92
C LEU A 509 -2.52 28.54 15.74
N LEU A 510 -3.31 28.27 14.70
CA LEU A 510 -3.40 29.13 13.52
C LEU A 510 -3.95 30.52 13.86
N GLU A 511 -4.98 30.60 14.72
CA GLU A 511 -5.52 31.87 15.24
C GLU A 511 -4.44 32.67 15.97
N GLY A 512 -3.62 32.01 16.80
CA GLY A 512 -2.50 32.63 17.51
C GLY A 512 -1.38 33.12 16.58
N LEU A 513 -1.20 32.47 15.43
CA LEU A 513 -0.24 32.86 14.40
C LEU A 513 -0.81 33.90 13.40
N GLY A 514 -2.11 34.19 13.45
CA GLY A 514 -2.80 35.03 12.48
C GLY A 514 -2.84 34.42 11.09
N LEU A 515 -2.96 33.09 11.00
CA LEU A 515 -3.06 32.34 9.75
C LEU A 515 -4.51 31.93 9.49
N ASP A 516 -4.93 31.99 8.23
CA ASP A 516 -6.29 31.65 7.83
C ASP A 516 -6.46 30.15 7.63
N GLN A 517 -7.66 29.66 7.95
CA GLN A 517 -8.11 28.28 7.77
C GLN A 517 -9.51 28.30 7.14
N PRO A 518 -9.91 27.29 6.35
CA PRO A 518 -11.30 27.19 5.89
C PRO A 518 -12.25 27.16 7.11
N PRO A 519 -13.37 27.91 7.09
CA PRO A 519 -14.35 27.85 8.16
C PRO A 519 -14.82 26.41 8.37
N GLY A 520 -14.86 25.94 9.62
CA GLY A 520 -15.27 24.58 9.92
C GLY A 520 -15.90 24.41 11.30
N ALA A 521 -16.39 23.20 11.56
CA ALA A 521 -17.00 22.80 12.81
C ALA A 521 -16.74 21.31 13.09
N MET A 522 -16.63 20.96 14.37
CA MET A 522 -16.59 19.58 14.83
C MET A 522 -17.97 19.19 15.35
N VAL A 523 -18.50 18.06 14.89
CA VAL A 523 -19.85 17.61 15.22
C VAL A 523 -19.85 16.14 15.62
N THR A 524 -20.68 15.81 16.61
CA THR A 524 -20.85 14.44 17.12
C THR A 524 -22.25 13.89 16.88
N SER A 525 -23.18 14.74 16.44
CA SER A 525 -24.55 14.35 16.13
C SER A 525 -25.05 14.95 14.82
N ALA A 526 -26.06 14.31 14.24
CA ALA A 526 -26.73 14.81 13.04
C ALA A 526 -27.34 16.21 13.23
N GLU A 527 -27.86 16.52 14.43
CA GLU A 527 -28.42 17.83 14.74
C GLU A 527 -27.34 18.91 14.79
N GLU A 528 -26.19 18.63 15.43
CA GLU A 528 -25.03 19.52 15.41
C GLU A 528 -24.53 19.76 13.99
N ALA A 529 -24.48 18.71 13.16
CA ALA A 529 -24.05 18.79 11.77
C ALA A 529 -24.94 19.73 10.94
N LEU A 530 -26.26 19.57 11.00
CA LEU A 530 -27.21 20.43 10.27
C LEU A 530 -27.14 21.90 10.76
N ASN A 531 -26.99 22.11 12.06
CA ASN A 531 -26.84 23.46 12.62
C ASN A 531 -25.51 24.12 12.20
N ALA A 532 -24.45 23.33 12.06
CA ALA A 532 -23.16 23.80 11.57
C ALA A 532 -23.22 24.14 10.07
N THR A 533 -23.79 23.27 9.23
CA THR A 533 -23.90 23.52 7.78
C THR A 533 -24.82 24.69 7.44
N ALA A 534 -25.85 24.97 8.24
CA ALA A 534 -26.66 26.17 8.10
C ALA A 534 -25.85 27.48 8.25
N LYS A 535 -24.71 27.44 8.95
CA LYS A 535 -23.78 28.58 9.10
C LYS A 535 -22.64 28.56 8.08
N LEU A 536 -22.08 27.39 7.81
CA LEU A 536 -20.96 27.21 6.88
C LEU A 536 -21.37 27.40 5.42
N GLY A 537 -22.59 26.95 5.07
CA GLY A 537 -23.05 26.87 3.68
C GLY A 537 -22.44 25.69 2.93
N TYR A 538 -23.25 25.10 2.03
CA TYR A 538 -22.80 24.04 1.12
C TYR A 538 -22.03 24.64 -0.09
N PRO A 539 -21.14 23.85 -0.71
CA PRO A 539 -20.72 22.49 -0.32
C PRO A 539 -19.81 22.47 0.93
N VAL A 540 -19.83 21.34 1.66
CA VAL A 540 -18.92 21.10 2.79
C VAL A 540 -18.16 19.78 2.60
N LEU A 541 -16.90 19.78 3.02
CA LEU A 541 -16.07 18.59 3.12
C LEU A 541 -16.31 17.93 4.48
N VAL A 542 -16.80 16.68 4.46
CA VAL A 542 -16.94 15.84 5.65
C VAL A 542 -15.73 14.93 5.78
N ARG A 543 -15.12 14.89 6.98
CA ARG A 543 -13.96 14.03 7.24
C ARG A 543 -13.95 13.41 8.64
N PRO A 544 -13.55 12.14 8.79
CA PRO A 544 -13.30 11.56 10.10
C PRO A 544 -11.97 12.06 10.67
N SER A 545 -11.86 12.06 12.00
CA SER A 545 -10.61 12.45 12.69
C SER A 545 -9.57 11.31 12.67
N TYR A 546 -8.26 11.65 12.66
CA TYR A 546 -7.12 10.70 12.73
C TYR A 546 -7.05 9.67 11.58
N VAL A 547 -7.25 10.11 10.33
CA VAL A 547 -7.14 9.25 9.14
C VAL A 547 -6.12 9.79 8.15
N LEU A 548 -5.44 8.89 7.44
CA LEU A 548 -4.52 9.20 6.34
C LEU A 548 -5.19 8.94 4.99
N GLY A 549 -4.82 9.69 3.96
CA GLY A 549 -5.20 9.39 2.58
C GLY A 549 -6.66 9.70 2.26
N GLY A 550 -7.26 10.63 3.01
CA GLY A 550 -8.65 11.01 2.83
C GLY A 550 -9.66 9.90 3.13
N ARG A 551 -9.29 8.91 3.96
CA ARG A 551 -10.16 7.74 4.21
C ARG A 551 -11.55 8.17 4.64
N ALA A 552 -12.56 7.74 3.90
CA ALA A 552 -13.96 8.09 4.13
C ALA A 552 -14.23 9.62 4.16
N MET A 553 -13.46 10.43 3.45
CA MET A 553 -13.80 11.84 3.21
C MET A 553 -14.78 11.94 2.03
N GLU A 554 -15.73 12.87 2.11
CA GLU A 554 -16.72 13.11 1.05
C GLU A 554 -17.03 14.62 0.93
N ILE A 555 -17.35 15.09 -0.27
CA ILE A 555 -17.88 16.44 -0.47
C ILE A 555 -19.40 16.32 -0.55
N VAL A 556 -20.09 16.93 0.40
CA VAL A 556 -21.56 16.91 0.46
C VAL A 556 -22.14 18.27 0.07
N TYR A 557 -23.23 18.22 -0.69
CA TYR A 557 -23.87 19.37 -1.34
C TYR A 557 -25.23 19.73 -0.75
N ASP A 558 -25.81 18.84 0.07
CA ASP A 558 -27.11 19.03 0.70
C ASP A 558 -27.25 18.23 2.01
N ASP A 559 -28.33 18.51 2.74
CA ASP A 559 -28.65 17.88 4.04
C ASP A 559 -28.87 16.37 3.92
N GLU A 560 -29.41 15.88 2.79
CA GLU A 560 -29.68 14.46 2.60
C GLU A 560 -28.38 13.67 2.54
N GLN A 561 -27.41 14.16 1.75
CA GLN A 561 -26.07 13.57 1.65
C GLN A 561 -25.33 13.60 2.99
N LEU A 562 -25.40 14.72 3.73
CA LEU A 562 -24.78 14.82 5.05
C LEU A 562 -25.32 13.77 6.01
N LEU A 563 -26.64 13.58 6.06
CA LEU A 563 -27.27 12.58 6.93
C LEU A 563 -26.94 11.14 6.50
N GLU A 564 -26.81 10.88 5.20
CA GLU A 564 -26.39 9.58 4.67
C GLU A 564 -24.95 9.27 5.10
N TYR A 565 -24.05 10.24 4.97
CA TYR A 565 -22.65 10.14 5.41
C TYR A 565 -22.55 9.85 6.91
N LEU A 566 -23.23 10.63 7.75
CA LEU A 566 -23.15 10.48 9.21
C LEU A 566 -23.63 9.11 9.70
N LYS A 567 -24.64 8.52 9.04
CA LYS A 567 -25.08 7.15 9.33
C LYS A 567 -23.99 6.12 9.03
N LYS A 568 -23.26 6.29 7.93
CA LYS A 568 -22.13 5.41 7.56
C LYS A 568 -20.96 5.60 8.53
N ALA A 569 -20.62 6.85 8.86
CA ALA A 569 -19.54 7.19 9.79
C ALA A 569 -19.81 6.64 11.19
N ALA A 570 -21.02 6.83 11.73
CA ALA A 570 -21.40 6.30 13.05
C ALA A 570 -21.38 4.76 13.12
N ALA A 571 -21.56 4.06 11.99
CA ALA A 571 -21.44 2.61 11.93
C ALA A 571 -19.97 2.14 11.91
N LEU A 572 -19.04 3.00 11.50
CA LEU A 572 -17.59 2.73 11.50
C LEU A 572 -16.98 3.00 12.88
N ASP A 573 -17.33 4.14 13.50
CA ASP A 573 -16.78 4.56 14.79
C ASP A 573 -17.78 5.51 15.50
N PRO A 574 -18.60 5.01 16.45
CA PRO A 574 -19.64 5.82 17.11
C PRO A 574 -19.10 6.95 17.99
N ASP A 575 -17.88 6.80 18.51
CA ASP A 575 -17.31 7.71 19.51
C ASP A 575 -16.44 8.81 18.88
N ARG A 576 -16.22 8.77 17.56
CA ARG A 576 -15.40 9.76 16.86
C ARG A 576 -16.21 10.95 16.35
N PRO A 577 -15.75 12.19 16.61
CA PRO A 577 -16.33 13.36 15.98
C PRO A 577 -16.04 13.41 14.48
N VAL A 578 -17.01 13.91 13.72
CA VAL A 578 -16.91 14.23 12.30
C VAL A 578 -16.59 15.71 12.14
N LEU A 579 -15.66 16.02 11.26
CA LEU A 579 -15.27 17.39 10.93
C LEU A 579 -16.00 17.84 9.67
N LEU A 580 -16.52 19.07 9.72
CA LEU A 580 -17.13 19.77 8.61
C LEU A 580 -16.27 20.98 8.28
N ASP A 581 -15.73 21.05 7.07
CA ASP A 581 -15.03 22.24 6.58
C ASP A 581 -15.78 22.80 5.36
N HIS A 582 -15.92 24.13 5.26
CA HIS A 582 -16.45 24.76 4.06
C HIS A 582 -15.54 24.43 2.87
N PHE A 583 -16.12 23.87 1.83
CA PHE A 583 -15.36 23.42 0.68
C PHE A 583 -14.99 24.60 -0.22
N LEU A 584 -13.69 24.90 -0.33
CA LEU A 584 -13.18 26.00 -1.13
C LEU A 584 -13.18 25.63 -2.63
N GLU A 585 -14.32 25.84 -3.28
CA GLU A 585 -14.44 25.56 -4.73
C GLU A 585 -13.44 26.38 -5.56
N ARG A 586 -12.85 25.73 -6.59
CA ARG A 586 -11.90 26.36 -7.52
C ARG A 586 -10.64 26.92 -6.86
N ALA A 587 -10.30 26.45 -5.67
CA ALA A 587 -9.04 26.79 -5.03
C ALA A 587 -7.89 25.97 -5.62
N LEU A 588 -6.72 26.58 -5.73
CA LEU A 588 -5.48 25.89 -6.08
C LEU A 588 -4.91 25.22 -4.83
N GLU A 589 -4.59 23.93 -4.90
CA GLU A 589 -3.93 23.22 -3.81
C GLU A 589 -2.41 23.28 -3.94
N VAL A 590 -1.72 23.42 -2.80
CA VAL A 590 -0.27 23.51 -2.73
C VAL A 590 0.27 22.71 -1.56
N ASP A 591 1.26 21.87 -1.82
CA ASP A 591 2.04 21.15 -0.81
C ASP A 591 3.39 21.86 -0.59
N VAL A 592 3.81 21.97 0.67
CA VAL A 592 5.13 22.47 1.04
C VAL A 592 5.75 21.55 2.07
N ASP A 593 6.86 20.92 1.71
CA ASP A 593 7.66 20.12 2.64
C ASP A 593 8.82 20.94 3.20
N ALA A 594 9.18 20.67 4.45
CA ALA A 594 10.26 21.34 5.17
C ALA A 594 10.98 20.41 6.14
N VAL A 595 12.22 20.76 6.48
CA VAL A 595 12.97 20.20 7.61
C VAL A 595 13.21 21.31 8.64
N ALA A 596 12.98 21.02 9.91
CA ALA A 596 13.20 21.95 11.02
C ALA A 596 13.97 21.29 12.16
N ASP A 597 14.76 22.08 12.91
CA ASP A 597 15.54 21.64 14.08
C ASP A 597 15.07 22.30 15.41
N GLY A 598 13.88 22.92 15.38
CA GLY A 598 13.32 23.72 16.47
C GLY A 598 13.74 25.20 16.46
N GLU A 599 14.82 25.57 15.77
CA GLU A 599 15.30 26.97 15.69
C GLU A 599 15.27 27.52 14.26
N ARG A 600 15.64 26.69 13.29
CA ARG A 600 15.71 26.99 11.87
C ARG A 600 14.80 26.05 11.11
N VAL A 601 14.29 26.55 9.98
CA VAL A 601 13.41 25.82 9.07
C VAL A 601 13.90 26.01 7.64
N VAL A 602 14.16 24.89 6.98
CA VAL A 602 14.57 24.79 5.58
C VAL A 602 13.41 24.24 4.77
N ILE A 603 13.07 24.92 3.67
CA ILE A 603 11.99 24.47 2.77
C ILE A 603 12.56 23.47 1.77
N CYS A 604 12.03 22.25 1.74
CA CYS A 604 12.45 21.22 0.78
C CYS A 604 11.99 21.58 -0.64
N GLY A 605 10.77 22.10 -0.77
CA GLY A 605 10.17 22.52 -2.04
C GLY A 605 8.72 22.94 -1.89
N ILE A 606 8.22 23.63 -2.92
CA ILE A 606 6.80 23.98 -3.07
C ILE A 606 6.27 23.20 -4.28
N LEU A 607 5.16 22.50 -4.09
CA LEU A 607 4.49 21.67 -5.08
C LEU A 607 3.12 22.29 -5.37
N GLU A 608 3.00 22.86 -6.56
CA GLU A 608 1.71 23.35 -7.06
C GLU A 608 0.94 22.18 -7.68
N HIS A 609 -0.29 21.93 -7.23
CA HIS A 609 -1.13 20.88 -7.82
C HIS A 609 -1.72 21.32 -9.16
N ILE A 610 -1.97 20.36 -10.03
CA ILE A 610 -2.60 20.58 -11.33
C ILE A 610 -4.13 20.60 -11.18
N GLU A 611 -4.66 19.67 -10.40
CA GLU A 611 -6.05 19.60 -10.00
C GLU A 611 -6.41 20.66 -8.94
N GLU A 612 -7.70 20.99 -8.85
CA GLU A 612 -8.22 21.90 -7.82
C GLU A 612 -8.29 21.20 -6.45
N ALA A 613 -8.28 22.01 -5.38
CA ALA A 613 -8.51 21.53 -4.03
C ALA A 613 -9.83 20.75 -3.96
N GLY A 614 -9.79 19.56 -3.37
CA GLY A 614 -10.90 18.59 -3.37
C GLY A 614 -10.61 17.33 -4.16
N VAL A 615 -9.59 17.34 -5.02
CA VAL A 615 -8.87 16.12 -5.40
C VAL A 615 -7.75 15.93 -4.38
N HIS A 616 -7.72 14.78 -3.74
CA HIS A 616 -6.73 14.49 -2.71
C HIS A 616 -5.30 14.59 -3.25
N SER A 617 -4.37 15.25 -2.54
CA SER A 617 -2.96 15.45 -2.92
C SER A 617 -2.22 14.23 -3.49
N GLY A 618 -2.52 13.04 -2.96
CA GLY A 618 -2.00 11.76 -3.47
C GLY A 618 -2.42 11.45 -4.91
N ASP A 619 -3.64 11.81 -5.29
CA ASP A 619 -4.25 11.61 -6.62
C ASP A 619 -4.13 12.85 -7.52
N SER A 620 -3.53 13.93 -7.04
CA SER A 620 -3.21 15.11 -7.84
C SER A 620 -1.87 14.94 -8.56
N GLY A 621 -1.82 15.40 -9.80
CA GLY A 621 -0.59 15.81 -10.43
C GLY A 621 -0.02 17.04 -9.72
N ALA A 622 1.30 17.14 -9.65
CA ALA A 622 1.96 18.27 -9.00
C ALA A 622 3.24 18.69 -9.72
N VAL A 623 3.61 19.96 -9.63
CA VAL A 623 4.80 20.53 -10.27
C VAL A 623 5.67 21.31 -9.31
N THR A 624 6.99 21.15 -9.45
CA THR A 624 7.99 22.01 -8.82
C THR A 624 9.05 22.45 -9.85
N PRO A 625 9.52 23.70 -9.83
CA PRO A 625 8.96 24.81 -9.06
C PRO A 625 7.53 25.16 -9.54
N PRO A 626 6.73 25.89 -8.72
CA PRO A 626 5.39 26.33 -9.12
C PRO A 626 5.40 27.10 -10.44
N VAL A 627 4.36 26.89 -11.27
CA VAL A 627 4.25 27.42 -12.64
C VAL A 627 3.26 28.58 -12.74
N SER A 628 2.22 28.62 -11.90
CA SER A 628 1.23 29.70 -11.90
C SER A 628 1.31 30.58 -10.65
N LEU A 629 1.96 30.13 -9.58
CA LEU A 629 2.11 30.90 -8.35
C LEU A 629 3.13 32.04 -8.50
N PRO A 630 2.74 33.31 -8.25
CA PRO A 630 3.68 34.42 -8.34
C PRO A 630 4.67 34.41 -7.16
N PRO A 631 5.87 35.00 -7.31
CA PRO A 631 6.94 34.92 -6.32
C PRO A 631 6.54 35.39 -4.91
N GLU A 632 5.70 36.41 -4.81
CA GLU A 632 5.16 36.92 -3.54
C GLU A 632 4.29 35.90 -2.81
N MET A 633 3.47 35.14 -3.55
CA MET A 633 2.65 34.08 -2.98
C MET A 633 3.55 32.93 -2.49
N GLN A 634 4.56 32.57 -3.27
CA GLN A 634 5.53 31.55 -2.85
C GLN A 634 6.33 32.00 -1.61
N ALA A 635 6.66 33.29 -1.48
CA ALA A 635 7.33 33.82 -0.29
C ALA A 635 6.41 33.78 0.94
N GLU A 636 5.12 34.07 0.76
CA GLU A 636 4.11 34.00 1.80
C GLU A 636 3.92 32.55 2.29
N LEU A 637 3.81 31.58 1.38
CA LEU A 637 3.75 30.16 1.75
C LEU A 637 4.97 29.74 2.58
N ARG A 638 6.18 30.09 2.15
CA ARG A 638 7.41 29.81 2.92
C ARG A 638 7.36 30.46 4.29
N ARG A 639 6.89 31.71 4.41
CA ARG A 639 6.77 32.41 5.69
C ARG A 639 5.83 31.67 6.64
N GLN A 640 4.65 31.27 6.17
CA GLN A 640 3.67 30.53 6.99
C GLN A 640 4.19 29.17 7.43
N VAL A 641 4.82 28.41 6.54
CA VAL A 641 5.45 27.12 6.88
C VAL A 641 6.50 27.28 7.98
N ARG A 642 7.39 28.28 7.87
CA ARG A 642 8.39 28.53 8.92
C ARG A 642 7.75 28.90 10.26
N GLN A 643 6.70 29.71 10.26
CA GLN A 643 5.98 30.07 11.49
C GLN A 643 5.33 28.85 12.14
N MET A 644 4.66 28.01 11.36
CA MET A 644 4.01 26.80 11.87
C MET A 644 5.03 25.80 12.41
N ALA A 645 6.13 25.56 11.68
CA ALA A 645 7.19 24.65 12.13
C ALA A 645 7.78 25.05 13.49
N LEU A 646 8.08 26.35 13.69
CA LEU A 646 8.62 26.85 14.96
C LEU A 646 7.57 26.82 16.09
N ALA A 647 6.30 27.10 15.78
CA ALA A 647 5.23 27.08 16.78
C ALA A 647 4.85 25.66 17.23
N LEU A 648 5.13 24.67 16.37
CA LEU A 648 4.98 23.24 16.63
C LEU A 648 6.29 22.58 17.12
N ASP A 649 7.36 23.34 17.39
CA ASP A 649 8.70 22.80 17.75
C ASP A 649 9.12 21.59 16.89
N VAL A 650 8.91 21.69 15.57
CA VAL A 650 9.18 20.59 14.66
C VAL A 650 10.67 20.26 14.67
N ARG A 651 10.97 18.96 14.81
CA ARG A 651 12.32 18.38 14.73
C ARG A 651 12.31 17.22 13.75
N GLY A 652 12.89 17.44 12.57
CA GLY A 652 12.82 16.55 11.43
C GLY A 652 11.90 17.10 10.33
N LEU A 653 11.18 16.21 9.64
CA LEU A 653 10.32 16.56 8.51
C LEU A 653 8.95 17.10 8.94
N MET A 654 8.42 18.01 8.14
CA MET A 654 7.02 18.46 8.18
C MET A 654 6.51 18.73 6.78
N ASN A 655 5.23 18.48 6.56
CA ASN A 655 4.48 18.84 5.37
C ASN A 655 3.33 19.78 5.73
N VAL A 656 3.03 20.75 4.87
CA VAL A 656 1.89 21.65 5.00
C VAL A 656 1.11 21.70 3.68
N GLN A 657 -0.20 21.56 3.78
CA GLN A 657 -1.11 21.68 2.65
C GLN A 657 -1.89 22.99 2.73
N PHE A 658 -1.97 23.70 1.61
CA PHE A 658 -2.67 24.96 1.48
C PHE A 658 -3.70 24.92 0.35
N ALA A 659 -4.78 25.67 0.52
CA ALA A 659 -5.69 26.06 -0.54
C ALA A 659 -5.55 27.57 -0.80
N ILE A 660 -5.46 27.96 -2.08
CA ILE A 660 -5.36 29.36 -2.48
C ILE A 660 -6.58 29.74 -3.30
N GLN A 661 -7.36 30.70 -2.80
CA GLN A 661 -8.55 31.22 -3.46
C GLN A 661 -8.54 32.75 -3.39
N ASP A 662 -8.75 33.43 -4.51
CA ASP A 662 -8.77 34.90 -4.59
C ASP A 662 -7.53 35.59 -3.96
N ASN A 663 -6.34 35.01 -4.18
CA ASN A 663 -5.06 35.40 -3.58
C ASN A 663 -5.00 35.33 -2.04
N LYS A 664 -5.93 34.62 -1.42
CA LYS A 664 -5.92 34.30 0.01
C LYS A 664 -5.44 32.88 0.23
N VAL A 665 -4.52 32.70 1.18
CA VAL A 665 -3.95 31.40 1.56
C VAL A 665 -4.74 30.85 2.73
N PHE A 666 -5.20 29.62 2.62
CA PHE A 666 -5.88 28.89 3.68
C PHE A 666 -5.10 27.62 4.02
N VAL A 667 -4.78 27.40 5.29
CA VAL A 667 -4.11 26.18 5.74
C VAL A 667 -5.13 25.05 5.84
N ILE A 668 -4.91 23.98 5.08
CA ILE A 668 -5.75 22.77 5.10
C ILE A 668 -5.36 21.92 6.31
N GLU A 669 -4.10 21.46 6.33
CA GLU A 669 -3.52 20.62 7.37
C GLU A 669 -1.99 20.79 7.46
N VAL A 670 -1.44 20.38 8.61
CA VAL A 670 0.01 20.26 8.85
C VAL A 670 0.30 18.84 9.33
N ASN A 671 1.27 18.20 8.69
CA ASN A 671 1.72 16.86 9.00
C ASN A 671 3.17 16.94 9.53
N PRO A 672 3.41 16.94 10.85
CA PRO A 672 4.76 17.00 11.45
C PRO A 672 5.51 15.67 11.35
N ARG A 673 5.60 15.14 10.14
CA ARG A 673 6.21 13.86 9.77
C ARG A 673 6.64 13.90 8.31
N ALA A 674 7.28 12.82 7.85
CA ALA A 674 7.50 12.62 6.42
C ALA A 674 6.15 12.55 5.67
N SER A 675 6.11 13.21 4.52
CA SER A 675 5.04 13.09 3.52
C SER A 675 5.50 12.21 2.36
N ARG A 676 4.54 11.76 1.55
CA ARG A 676 4.82 10.98 0.35
C ARG A 676 5.60 11.77 -0.72
N THR A 677 5.60 13.10 -0.64
CA THR A 677 6.26 13.98 -1.60
C THR A 677 7.76 14.20 -1.32
N VAL A 678 8.26 13.78 -0.15
CA VAL A 678 9.66 13.92 0.23
C VAL A 678 10.61 13.25 -0.77
N PRO A 679 10.42 11.99 -1.22
CA PRO A 679 11.29 11.38 -2.22
C PRO A 679 11.24 12.11 -3.57
N PHE A 680 10.06 12.56 -4.01
CA PHE A 680 9.92 13.34 -5.24
C PHE A 680 10.75 14.63 -5.17
N LEU A 681 10.64 15.39 -4.07
CA LEU A 681 11.38 16.62 -3.88
C LEU A 681 12.89 16.37 -3.74
N ALA A 682 13.29 15.28 -3.09
CA ALA A 682 14.70 14.88 -3.00
C ALA A 682 15.28 14.63 -4.39
N ARG A 683 14.53 13.97 -5.30
CA ARG A 683 14.97 13.74 -6.69
C ARG A 683 14.89 15.00 -7.57
N ALA A 684 13.98 15.93 -7.28
CA ALA A 684 13.84 17.19 -8.01
C ALA A 684 14.96 18.19 -7.68
N SER A 685 15.30 18.31 -6.39
CA SER A 685 16.34 19.21 -5.86
C SER A 685 17.75 18.60 -5.90
N GLY A 686 17.85 17.29 -5.70
CA GLY A 686 19.13 16.59 -5.48
C GLY A 686 19.55 16.52 -4.01
N ASP A 687 18.74 17.04 -3.08
CA ASP A 687 19.03 17.08 -1.65
C ASP A 687 18.43 15.87 -0.91
N PRO A 688 19.16 15.25 0.04
CA PRO A 688 18.71 14.04 0.75
C PRO A 688 17.85 14.39 1.98
N TRP A 689 16.63 14.87 1.77
CA TRP A 689 15.79 15.44 2.84
C TRP A 689 15.53 14.51 4.03
N ALA A 690 15.28 13.21 3.80
CA ALA A 690 15.06 12.25 4.89
C ALA A 690 16.35 11.92 5.66
N GLU A 691 17.49 11.86 4.98
CA GLU A 691 18.81 11.75 5.62
C GLU A 691 19.07 12.94 6.56
N LEU A 692 18.88 14.16 6.06
CA LEU A 692 19.06 15.39 6.83
C LEU A 692 18.13 15.44 8.05
N ALA A 693 16.87 15.04 7.87
CA ALA A 693 15.91 14.98 8.96
C ALA A 693 16.32 13.97 10.05
N ALA A 694 16.84 12.80 9.67
CA ALA A 694 17.34 11.82 10.64
C ALA A 694 18.51 12.36 11.47
N ARG A 695 19.41 13.13 10.84
CA ARG A 695 20.53 13.81 11.52
C ARG A 695 20.04 14.87 12.50
N VAL A 696 19.01 15.64 12.10
CA VAL A 696 18.36 16.62 12.98
C VAL A 696 17.69 15.93 14.18
N CYS A 697 16.98 14.83 13.96
CA CYS A 697 16.41 14.02 15.04
C CYS A 697 17.49 13.46 16.00
N ALA A 698 18.70 13.21 15.50
CA ALA A 698 19.86 12.80 16.29
C ALA A 698 20.59 13.95 17.01
N GLY A 699 20.18 15.20 16.77
CA GLY A 699 20.68 16.39 17.46
C GLY A 699 21.56 17.34 16.64
N ALA A 700 21.76 17.09 15.34
CA ALA A 700 22.46 18.03 14.48
C ALA A 700 21.60 19.28 14.21
N SER A 701 22.23 20.46 14.14
CA SER A 701 21.52 21.70 13.72
C SER A 701 21.60 21.89 12.21
N LEU A 702 20.55 22.44 11.60
CA LEU A 702 20.53 22.82 10.18
C LEU A 702 21.57 23.91 9.86
N ALA A 703 22.00 24.68 10.86
CA ALA A 703 23.10 25.62 10.72
C ALA A 703 24.43 24.90 10.49
N ASP A 704 24.75 23.89 11.30
CA ASP A 704 26.00 23.11 11.19
C ASP A 704 26.02 22.26 9.93
N LEU A 705 24.86 21.75 9.51
CA LEU A 705 24.72 21.00 8.27
C LEU A 705 24.85 21.88 7.01
N GLY A 706 24.79 23.21 7.16
CA GLY A 706 24.96 24.15 6.04
C GLY A 706 23.85 24.09 4.99
N VAL A 707 22.67 23.57 5.34
CA VAL A 707 21.56 23.33 4.40
C VAL A 707 20.82 24.64 4.11
N THR A 708 20.35 24.80 2.87
CA THR A 708 19.51 25.91 2.40
C THR A 708 18.21 25.40 1.81
N ASP A 709 17.27 26.30 1.52
CA ASP A 709 16.03 25.92 0.82
C ASP A 709 16.34 25.19 -0.50
N GLY A 710 15.60 24.11 -0.75
CA GLY A 710 15.69 23.31 -1.95
C GLY A 710 15.26 24.08 -3.18
N VAL A 711 16.03 23.93 -4.26
CA VAL A 711 15.73 24.51 -5.57
C VAL A 711 15.76 23.37 -6.58
N ALA A 712 14.62 23.13 -7.25
CA ALA A 712 14.55 22.12 -8.29
C ALA A 712 15.50 22.48 -9.45
N VAL A 713 16.29 21.49 -9.90
CA VAL A 713 17.30 21.68 -10.96
C VAL A 713 16.63 22.00 -12.30
N GLU A 714 15.48 21.38 -12.55
CA GLU A 714 14.63 21.54 -13.74
C GLU A 714 13.16 21.49 -13.30
N THR A 715 12.22 21.80 -14.19
CA THR A 715 10.81 21.54 -13.91
C THR A 715 10.58 20.03 -13.78
N ALA A 716 10.03 19.64 -12.65
CA ALA A 716 9.65 18.27 -12.34
C ALA A 716 8.14 18.19 -12.14
N VAL A 717 7.50 17.25 -12.81
CA VAL A 717 6.06 16.96 -12.70
C VAL A 717 5.89 15.56 -12.16
N LYS A 718 5.12 15.44 -11.08
CA LYS A 718 4.57 14.18 -10.54
C LYS A 718 3.22 13.94 -11.19
N LEU A 719 2.96 12.73 -11.69
CA LEU A 719 1.61 12.26 -11.98
C LEU A 719 1.31 10.93 -11.28
N PRO A 720 0.07 10.74 -10.77
CA PRO A 720 -0.36 9.49 -10.14
C PRO A 720 -0.71 8.41 -11.17
N VAL A 721 -0.63 7.14 -10.74
CA VAL A 721 -1.06 5.95 -11.49
C VAL A 721 -2.22 5.28 -10.77
N PHE A 722 -3.32 5.05 -11.48
CA PHE A 722 -4.58 4.57 -10.92
C PHE A 722 -4.85 3.09 -11.25
N PRO A 723 -5.49 2.33 -10.33
CA PRO A 723 -5.79 0.92 -10.54
C PRO A 723 -7.20 0.67 -11.08
N PHE A 724 -7.92 1.67 -11.61
CA PHE A 724 -9.33 1.54 -11.98
C PHE A 724 -9.62 0.39 -12.95
N GLU A 725 -8.69 0.13 -13.87
CA GLU A 725 -8.72 -1.01 -14.79
C GLU A 725 -8.86 -2.38 -14.08
N ARG A 726 -8.34 -2.51 -12.84
CA ARG A 726 -8.43 -3.73 -12.03
C ARG A 726 -9.76 -3.90 -11.31
N PHE A 727 -10.59 -2.84 -11.28
CA PHE A 727 -11.86 -2.79 -10.55
C PHE A 727 -13.01 -2.44 -11.50
N PRO A 728 -13.39 -3.35 -12.41
CA PRO A 728 -14.46 -3.09 -13.37
C PRO A 728 -15.77 -2.74 -12.68
N GLY A 729 -16.50 -1.78 -13.24
CA GLY A 729 -17.75 -1.26 -12.69
C GLY A 729 -17.60 -0.09 -11.73
N VAL A 730 -16.40 0.14 -11.19
CA VAL A 730 -16.07 1.34 -10.41
C VAL A 730 -16.00 2.55 -11.33
N ASP A 731 -16.49 3.69 -10.84
CA ASP A 731 -16.40 4.97 -11.54
C ASP A 731 -14.98 5.54 -11.37
N PRO A 732 -14.20 5.77 -12.46
CA PRO A 732 -12.84 6.31 -12.37
C PRO A 732 -12.89 7.82 -12.17
N LEU A 733 -13.38 8.22 -11.00
CA LEU A 733 -13.54 9.61 -10.58
C LEU A 733 -12.55 9.93 -9.45
N LEU A 734 -11.93 11.10 -9.55
CA LEU A 734 -11.07 11.66 -8.50
C LEU A 734 -11.93 12.38 -7.46
N GLY A 735 -11.44 12.43 -6.22
CA GLY A 735 -12.16 13.09 -5.14
C GLY A 735 -11.28 13.25 -3.90
N PRO A 736 -11.89 13.55 -2.73
CA PRO A 736 -11.16 13.84 -1.51
C PRO A 736 -10.52 12.59 -0.86
N GLU A 737 -10.84 11.39 -1.35
CA GLU A 737 -10.21 10.14 -0.93
C GLU A 737 -9.22 9.64 -1.99
N MET A 738 -7.99 9.34 -1.56
CA MET A 738 -6.93 8.81 -2.43
C MET A 738 -7.24 7.39 -2.92
N ARG A 739 -6.99 7.15 -4.22
CA ARG A 739 -7.16 5.85 -4.92
C ARG A 739 -5.96 5.43 -5.76
N SER A 740 -5.01 6.32 -6.03
CA SER A 740 -3.79 5.98 -6.76
C SER A 740 -2.91 4.96 -6.02
N THR A 741 -2.17 4.18 -6.78
CA THR A 741 -1.30 3.09 -6.27
C THR A 741 0.19 3.38 -6.41
N GLY A 742 0.54 4.45 -7.13
CA GLY A 742 1.92 4.88 -7.32
C GLY A 742 1.97 6.20 -8.09
N GLU A 743 3.19 6.62 -8.41
CA GLU A 743 3.47 7.88 -9.08
C GLU A 743 4.65 7.77 -10.04
N VAL A 744 4.73 8.71 -10.98
CA VAL A 744 5.83 8.86 -11.92
C VAL A 744 6.33 10.30 -11.93
N MET A 745 7.60 10.48 -12.30
CA MET A 745 8.25 11.78 -12.41
C MET A 745 8.67 12.05 -13.85
N GLY A 746 8.19 13.15 -14.42
CA GLY A 746 8.70 13.73 -15.66
C GLY A 746 9.56 14.96 -15.38
N ARG A 747 10.74 15.04 -16.00
CA ARG A 747 11.65 16.20 -15.89
C ARG A 747 11.86 16.86 -17.25
N GLY A 748 11.82 18.18 -17.28
CA GLY A 748 11.99 18.95 -18.52
C GLY A 748 12.39 20.38 -18.26
N ARG A 749 12.85 21.04 -19.33
CA ARG A 749 13.21 22.47 -19.29
C ARG A 749 11.99 23.38 -19.22
N THR A 750 10.83 22.84 -19.59
CA THR A 750 9.54 23.51 -19.56
C THR A 750 8.52 22.61 -18.89
N PHE A 751 7.46 23.22 -18.37
CA PHE A 751 6.32 22.49 -17.81
C PHE A 751 5.72 21.51 -18.83
N GLY A 752 5.49 21.93 -20.08
CA GLY A 752 4.90 21.06 -21.11
C GLY A 752 5.75 19.82 -21.40
N GLU A 753 7.07 19.96 -21.46
CA GLU A 753 7.98 18.81 -21.65
C GLU A 753 7.96 17.87 -20.44
N ALA A 754 8.02 18.41 -19.22
CA ALA A 754 7.99 17.62 -17.99
C ALA A 754 6.65 16.88 -17.85
N PHE A 755 5.53 17.56 -18.09
CA PHE A 755 4.19 17.00 -18.03
C PHE A 755 4.00 15.90 -19.09
N ALA A 756 4.43 16.12 -20.34
CA ALA A 756 4.32 15.10 -21.38
C ALA A 756 5.09 13.82 -21.04
N LYS A 757 6.31 13.95 -20.49
CA LYS A 757 7.09 12.80 -20.01
C LYS A 757 6.42 12.08 -18.85
N ALA A 758 5.87 12.83 -17.90
CA ALA A 758 5.13 12.27 -16.77
C ALA A 758 3.87 11.53 -17.26
N ALA A 759 3.09 12.13 -18.16
CA ALA A 759 1.86 11.55 -18.70
C ALA A 759 2.16 10.24 -19.45
N GLN A 760 3.19 10.24 -20.31
CA GLN A 760 3.63 9.04 -21.00
C GLN A 760 4.07 7.94 -20.02
N ALA A 761 4.82 8.30 -18.98
CA ALA A 761 5.25 7.34 -17.95
C ALA A 761 4.08 6.81 -17.11
N ALA A 762 3.02 7.61 -16.90
CA ALA A 762 1.79 7.21 -16.23
C ALA A 762 0.88 6.34 -17.12
N GLY A 763 1.29 6.04 -18.35
CA GLY A 763 0.54 5.22 -19.30
C GLY A 763 -0.49 6.00 -20.12
N TRP A 764 -0.52 7.33 -20.03
CA TRP A 764 -1.48 8.14 -20.77
C TRP A 764 -1.11 8.17 -22.25
N ARG A 765 -2.09 7.90 -23.11
CA ARG A 765 -1.98 8.12 -24.56
C ARG A 765 -2.41 9.55 -24.84
N MET A 766 -1.43 10.42 -25.12
CA MET A 766 -1.70 11.81 -25.49
C MET A 766 -1.85 11.88 -27.00
N PRO A 767 -3.09 12.03 -27.55
CA PRO A 767 -3.27 12.14 -28.99
C PRO A 767 -2.65 13.43 -29.51
N THR A 768 -2.25 13.41 -30.78
CA THR A 768 -1.72 14.59 -31.51
C THR A 768 -2.63 15.06 -32.64
N GLU A 769 -3.64 14.28 -32.96
CA GLU A 769 -4.68 14.54 -33.96
C GLU A 769 -5.96 13.77 -33.58
N GLY A 770 -7.08 14.06 -34.24
CA GLY A 770 -8.36 13.39 -33.98
C GLY A 770 -9.45 14.33 -33.45
N THR A 771 -10.39 13.78 -32.70
CA THR A 771 -11.56 14.43 -32.11
C THR A 771 -11.48 14.45 -30.59
N ILE A 772 -11.72 15.61 -29.99
CA ILE A 772 -11.81 15.81 -28.54
C ILE A 772 -13.29 15.92 -28.14
N LEU A 773 -13.75 15.08 -27.21
CA LEU A 773 -15.09 15.16 -26.63
C LEU A 773 -15.09 16.03 -25.38
N LEU A 774 -15.86 17.12 -25.41
CA LEU A 774 -16.02 18.08 -24.31
C LEU A 774 -17.40 17.90 -23.65
N SER A 775 -17.42 17.57 -22.36
CA SER A 775 -18.66 17.47 -21.57
C SER A 775 -18.43 18.03 -20.17
N LEU A 776 -18.67 19.33 -20.02
CA LEU A 776 -18.32 20.08 -18.81
C LEU A 776 -19.54 20.44 -17.96
N ALA A 777 -19.31 20.56 -16.66
CA ALA A 777 -20.25 21.17 -15.72
C ALA A 777 -20.45 22.67 -16.03
N ASP A 778 -21.61 23.21 -15.67
CA ASP A 778 -21.97 24.62 -15.98
C ASP A 778 -20.93 25.62 -15.46
N ARG A 779 -20.36 25.36 -14.27
CA ARG A 779 -19.33 26.22 -13.66
C ARG A 779 -18.04 26.34 -14.48
N ASP A 780 -17.72 25.32 -15.27
CA ASP A 780 -16.47 25.24 -16.06
C ASP A 780 -16.63 25.79 -17.48
N LYS A 781 -17.87 25.99 -17.95
CA LYS A 781 -18.15 26.45 -19.33
C LYS A 781 -17.53 27.80 -19.66
N SER A 782 -17.29 28.65 -18.66
CA SER A 782 -16.59 29.93 -18.87
C SER A 782 -15.16 29.79 -19.41
N ARG A 783 -14.53 28.62 -19.24
CA ARG A 783 -13.17 28.31 -19.73
C ARG A 783 -13.15 27.69 -21.12
N LEU A 784 -14.30 27.26 -21.65
CA LEU A 784 -14.42 26.59 -22.95
C LEU A 784 -13.76 27.36 -24.09
N PRO A 785 -13.95 28.69 -24.25
CA PRO A 785 -13.42 29.38 -25.43
C PRO A 785 -11.88 29.31 -25.50
N ALA A 786 -11.21 29.46 -24.35
CA ALA A 786 -9.76 29.37 -24.28
C ALA A 786 -9.27 27.95 -24.56
N LEU A 787 -9.96 26.93 -24.02
CA LEU A 787 -9.62 25.52 -24.22
C LEU A 787 -9.83 25.09 -25.69
N ALA A 788 -10.99 25.39 -26.25
CA ALA A 788 -11.36 25.04 -27.63
C ALA A 788 -10.42 25.70 -28.66
N SER A 789 -10.09 26.98 -28.48
CA SER A 789 -9.13 27.69 -29.34
C SER A 789 -7.77 26.97 -29.41
N ARG A 790 -7.28 26.45 -28.26
CA ARG A 790 -6.01 25.70 -28.23
C ARG A 790 -6.07 24.38 -28.98
N PHE A 791 -7.18 23.65 -28.88
CA PHE A 791 -7.36 22.39 -29.60
C PHE A 791 -7.51 22.61 -31.12
N GLU A 792 -8.28 23.62 -31.54
CA GLU A 792 -8.38 23.97 -32.96
C GLU A 792 -7.03 24.47 -33.53
N GLU A 793 -6.26 25.25 -32.76
CA GLU A 793 -4.89 25.67 -33.11
C GLU A 793 -3.96 24.46 -33.35
N LEU A 794 -4.17 23.37 -32.62
CA LEU A 794 -3.44 22.11 -32.78
C LEU A 794 -4.02 21.20 -33.88
N GLY A 795 -5.17 21.55 -34.47
CA GLY A 795 -5.80 20.82 -35.58
C GLY A 795 -6.80 19.74 -35.17
N PHE A 796 -7.25 19.71 -33.91
CA PHE A 796 -8.27 18.77 -33.46
C PHE A 796 -9.68 19.17 -33.89
N SER A 797 -10.53 18.17 -34.12
CA SER A 797 -11.98 18.35 -34.22
C SER A 797 -12.61 18.36 -32.83
N LEU A 798 -13.70 19.11 -32.66
CA LEU A 798 -14.39 19.21 -31.37
C LEU A 798 -15.76 18.52 -31.43
N ALA A 799 -16.00 17.63 -30.48
CA ALA A 799 -17.30 17.05 -30.18
C ALA A 799 -17.76 17.52 -28.80
N ALA A 800 -19.05 17.73 -28.57
CA ALA A 800 -19.55 18.17 -27.27
C ALA A 800 -20.97 17.72 -26.95
N THR A 801 -21.28 17.54 -25.67
CA THR A 801 -22.68 17.30 -25.22
C THR A 801 -23.52 18.57 -25.39
N GLY A 802 -24.83 18.45 -25.63
CA GLY A 802 -25.69 19.59 -26.05
C GLY A 802 -25.50 20.90 -25.26
N GLY A 803 -25.47 20.85 -23.92
CA GLY A 803 -25.24 22.06 -23.11
C GLY A 803 -23.83 22.65 -23.21
N THR A 804 -22.82 21.84 -23.53
CA THR A 804 -21.44 22.26 -23.80
C THR A 804 -21.30 22.78 -25.23
N ALA A 805 -21.93 22.09 -26.20
CA ALA A 805 -21.97 22.49 -27.60
C ALA A 805 -22.63 23.86 -27.79
N GLN A 806 -23.75 24.12 -27.08
CA GLN A 806 -24.39 25.44 -27.10
C GLN A 806 -23.45 26.54 -26.62
N ALA A 807 -22.77 26.34 -25.48
CA ALA A 807 -21.84 27.33 -24.93
C ALA A 807 -20.65 27.59 -25.88
N LEU A 808 -20.18 26.57 -26.60
CA LEU A 808 -19.14 26.70 -27.63
C LEU A 808 -19.63 27.49 -28.86
N ARG A 809 -20.83 27.21 -29.37
CA ARG A 809 -21.42 27.97 -30.48
C ARG A 809 -21.64 29.43 -30.12
N GLU A 810 -22.15 29.71 -28.91
CA GLU A 810 -22.28 31.08 -28.38
C GLU A 810 -20.94 31.81 -28.29
N ALA A 811 -19.83 31.08 -28.11
CA ALA A 811 -18.47 31.60 -28.11
C ALA A 811 -17.81 31.67 -29.50
N GLY A 812 -18.51 31.26 -30.57
CA GLY A 812 -18.05 31.36 -31.96
C GLY A 812 -17.49 30.06 -32.57
N PHE A 813 -17.56 28.93 -31.86
CA PHE A 813 -17.09 27.62 -32.34
C PHE A 813 -18.21 26.85 -33.04
N GLU A 814 -18.56 27.27 -34.26
CA GLU A 814 -19.66 26.68 -35.05
C GLU A 814 -19.36 25.26 -35.57
N GLY A 815 -18.08 24.87 -35.62
CA GLY A 815 -17.62 23.56 -36.10
C GLY A 815 -17.81 22.41 -35.11
N VAL A 816 -18.31 22.67 -33.89
CA VAL A 816 -18.48 21.63 -32.87
C VAL A 816 -19.61 20.65 -33.22
N VAL A 817 -19.27 19.35 -33.22
CA VAL A 817 -20.24 18.27 -33.42
C VAL A 817 -20.97 18.00 -32.10
N GLU A 818 -22.29 18.08 -32.13
CA GLU A 818 -23.10 17.78 -30.94
C GLU A 818 -23.34 16.27 -30.83
N VAL A 819 -23.08 15.71 -29.64
CA VAL A 819 -23.18 14.27 -29.36
C VAL A 819 -24.21 14.01 -28.27
N ALA A 820 -25.01 12.95 -28.45
CA ALA A 820 -26.03 12.54 -27.49
C ALA A 820 -25.41 11.84 -26.27
N LYS A 821 -25.96 12.10 -25.07
CA LYS A 821 -25.64 11.29 -23.89
C LYS A 821 -26.27 9.89 -24.01
N VAL A 822 -25.80 8.96 -23.20
CA VAL A 822 -26.34 7.59 -23.12
C VAL A 822 -27.87 7.61 -23.01
N GLY A 823 -28.54 6.92 -23.95
CA GLY A 823 -30.00 6.82 -24.00
C GLY A 823 -30.75 8.06 -24.51
N GLN A 824 -30.06 9.09 -25.04
CA GLN A 824 -30.68 10.32 -25.57
C GLN A 824 -30.70 10.42 -27.11
N GLY A 825 -30.03 9.53 -27.84
CA GLY A 825 -29.97 9.54 -29.31
C GLY A 825 -28.76 8.79 -29.86
N HIS A 826 -28.53 8.85 -31.18
CA HIS A 826 -27.35 8.26 -31.85
C HIS A 826 -26.66 9.31 -32.76
N PRO A 827 -25.32 9.26 -32.92
CA PRO A 827 -24.40 8.40 -32.16
C PRO A 827 -24.32 8.85 -30.69
N ASP A 828 -24.24 7.89 -29.77
CA ASP A 828 -24.03 8.18 -28.36
C ASP A 828 -22.54 8.09 -27.97
N ILE A 829 -22.21 8.63 -26.80
CA ILE A 829 -20.80 8.74 -26.35
C ILE A 829 -20.10 7.37 -26.26
N PRO A 830 -20.68 6.34 -25.61
CA PRO A 830 -20.05 5.01 -25.58
C PRO A 830 -19.83 4.40 -26.97
N GLU A 831 -20.77 4.57 -27.91
CA GLU A 831 -20.61 4.10 -29.29
C GLU A 831 -19.40 4.77 -29.97
N MET A 832 -19.27 6.09 -29.84
CA MET A 832 -18.15 6.85 -30.42
C MET A 832 -16.79 6.49 -29.80
N LEU A 833 -16.76 6.18 -28.50
CA LEU A 833 -15.55 5.72 -27.83
C LEU A 833 -15.17 4.31 -28.29
N ALA A 834 -16.15 3.40 -28.39
CA ALA A 834 -15.92 2.04 -28.83
C ALA A 834 -15.51 1.94 -30.32
N SER A 835 -15.95 2.86 -31.18
CA SER A 835 -15.55 2.93 -32.59
C SER A 835 -14.18 3.60 -32.80
N GLY A 836 -13.64 4.27 -31.78
CA GLY A 836 -12.41 5.05 -31.89
C GLY A 836 -12.60 6.40 -32.60
N ASP A 837 -13.82 6.95 -32.61
CA ASP A 837 -14.12 8.27 -33.20
C ASP A 837 -13.72 9.44 -32.28
N VAL A 838 -13.31 9.15 -31.03
CA VAL A 838 -12.88 10.12 -30.01
C VAL A 838 -11.58 9.65 -29.37
N GLU A 839 -10.56 10.51 -29.40
CA GLU A 839 -9.21 10.21 -28.91
C GLU A 839 -8.92 10.83 -27.54
N LEU A 840 -9.72 11.81 -27.10
CA LEU A 840 -9.62 12.38 -25.75
C LEU A 840 -10.99 12.83 -25.26
N VAL A 841 -11.27 12.54 -23.98
CA VAL A 841 -12.46 13.01 -23.29
C VAL A 841 -12.07 13.99 -22.20
N ILE A 842 -12.65 15.19 -22.23
CA ILE A 842 -12.60 16.14 -21.11
C ILE A 842 -13.99 16.21 -20.50
N ASN A 843 -14.13 15.57 -19.35
CA ASN A 843 -15.38 15.50 -18.62
C ASN A 843 -15.24 16.06 -17.20
N THR A 844 -16.02 17.11 -16.89
CA THR A 844 -16.20 17.58 -15.51
C THR A 844 -17.66 17.41 -15.10
N ALA A 845 -17.89 17.10 -13.83
CA ALA A 845 -19.21 16.92 -13.26
C ALA A 845 -19.29 17.60 -11.89
N ALA A 846 -20.42 18.24 -11.58
CA ALA A 846 -20.67 18.87 -10.30
C ALA A 846 -22.06 18.47 -9.79
N GLY A 847 -22.13 17.99 -8.54
CA GLY A 847 -23.37 17.52 -7.90
C GLY A 847 -23.77 16.07 -8.22
N ARG A 848 -24.63 15.49 -7.38
CA ARG A 848 -24.97 14.05 -7.35
C ARG A 848 -25.43 13.47 -8.69
N ARG A 849 -26.41 14.13 -9.32
CA ARG A 849 -27.04 13.63 -10.56
C ARG A 849 -26.12 13.74 -11.77
N ALA A 850 -25.39 14.85 -11.88
CA ALA A 850 -24.42 15.04 -12.95
C ALA A 850 -23.24 14.07 -12.82
N ALA A 851 -22.80 13.77 -11.59
CA ALA A 851 -21.74 12.80 -11.32
C ALA A 851 -22.12 11.38 -11.77
N GLN A 852 -23.37 10.95 -11.51
CA GLN A 852 -23.89 9.64 -11.93
C GLN A 852 -23.97 9.50 -13.45
N ASP A 853 -24.57 10.47 -14.15
CA ASP A 853 -24.66 10.46 -15.62
C ASP A 853 -23.26 10.45 -16.26
N ALA A 854 -22.36 11.27 -15.72
CA ALA A 854 -20.97 11.37 -16.18
C ALA A 854 -20.13 10.11 -15.89
N GLY A 855 -20.49 9.31 -14.89
CA GLY A 855 -19.81 8.04 -14.58
C GLY A 855 -19.94 7.00 -15.70
N SER A 856 -20.99 7.07 -16.51
CA SER A 856 -21.11 6.25 -17.73
C SER A 856 -20.04 6.61 -18.78
N ILE A 857 -19.82 7.91 -19.00
CA ILE A 857 -18.82 8.42 -19.95
C ILE A 857 -17.41 8.03 -19.50
N ARG A 858 -17.11 8.22 -18.21
CA ARG A 858 -15.80 7.91 -17.63
C ARG A 858 -15.46 6.42 -17.71
N ARG A 859 -16.44 5.54 -17.43
CA ARG A 859 -16.24 4.09 -17.58
C ARG A 859 -16.06 3.68 -19.04
N ALA A 860 -16.89 4.21 -19.94
CA ALA A 860 -16.74 3.94 -21.37
C ALA A 860 -15.38 4.40 -21.91
N ALA A 861 -14.86 5.53 -21.42
CA ALA A 861 -13.53 6.02 -21.79
C ALA A 861 -12.44 5.07 -21.26
N LEU A 862 -12.52 4.65 -20.00
CA LEU A 862 -11.57 3.69 -19.42
C LEU A 862 -11.59 2.35 -20.18
N ASP A 863 -12.78 1.87 -20.55
CA ASP A 863 -12.96 0.62 -21.30
C ASP A 863 -12.42 0.73 -22.74
N ALA A 864 -12.48 1.91 -23.36
CA ALA A 864 -11.99 2.16 -24.71
C ALA A 864 -10.47 2.44 -24.80
N ARG A 865 -9.82 2.72 -23.65
CA ARG A 865 -8.39 3.10 -23.49
C ARG A 865 -8.01 4.40 -24.20
#